data_AF-J7FUP4-F1
#
_entry.id   AF-J7FUP4-F1
#
_cell.length_a   1.000
_cell.length_b   1.000
_cell.length_c   1.000
_cell.angle_alpha   90.00
_cell.angle_beta   90.00
_cell.angle_gamma   90.00
#
_symmetry.space_group_name_H-M   'P 1'
#
loop_
_entity.id
_entity.type
_entity.pdbx_description
1 polymer ?
#
loop_
_entity_poly.entity_id
_entity_poly.type
_entity_poly.pdbx_seq_one_letter_code
_entity_poly.pdbx_strand_id
1 'polypeptide(L)'
;MKCRAILLAPLIAFSFTAQAEIAELRFNDTQNQPKIVVPSVQWINPATSFEADVISGLDRYVQLSLLNVNGASLWSTKSSKVTVDDRMTSSSGYDYYGKRLSVPAFGEDNYTLREVITDLQNNEISRRDYVISIDRTPPKTSTIGYTRNGWQYGSEAIFTSVPSGMQYASVQALVFSGLSDSRSGLDRAEYFLVDSNGVERKRGAVINLVDNSVTVQNTTASDPALAPASQSEYRMGLYVYDKAGNKASVSRQSVIDRVNPPSVLQVLNTRTNTWENYSAGITVYSNPISLRVLRNKSNFTAANKTSFGWADANYQSSDSTYNIYSFNFVFPSTGDIYHEFQTLAGGVRRYHHSELSFTPSPTMELAPKVTSKEIFRSDTGKWSSATGNVRTAKFTQIRVTTEPRNYVQRVAANSNRNWYCLIPVGSTGCTMNVDYIFTSDKGMQYIHLVSGKDGTAIYDNLAGAFVVIWDNNPPVINAVKINRMDKNVTMTVTDDDRINGWQIGAWDTREFGVVLKTETGNVIDLPARTWTESDFKTKNAVISYADLPDGKYTVLSAYARDLVGNTANYVINDLLTIDSTAPLISYRYLNDDPEGKLIKGLENLRISVADPSGDASLESLVLSGGPNSEQVTLAYSSQGSGVYTPEYPRIFPVIAKEDGIYTIEAHAVDASGNRSSKKLNFLYQPANMITLDRLRTLATAAALKTTDNQPLAFIRTSVLRRKDGSVITGQLNGTLSVRKDADFPVSVAGVTVAPGETKAIIFDMGQGEERIYSVTPGKSGVSGTSEFAVEFPFFEHFRVPLSRHLAEI
;
A
#
# COMPACT_ATOMS: atom_id res chain seq x y z
N MET A 1 -12.57 27.68 72.87
CA MET A 1 -11.59 26.57 72.88
C MET A 1 -11.99 25.52 71.86
N LYS A 2 -11.33 25.48 70.69
CA LYS A 2 -10.53 24.34 70.19
C LYS A 2 -10.16 24.61 68.73
N CYS A 3 -8.87 24.40 68.47
CA CYS A 3 -8.12 24.90 67.33
C CYS A 3 -8.27 24.06 66.06
N ARG A 4 -7.98 24.74 64.95
CA ARG A 4 -7.71 24.24 63.59
C ARG A 4 -6.59 23.20 63.55
N ALA A 5 -6.71 22.25 62.63
CA ALA A 5 -5.58 21.68 61.91
C ALA A 5 -6.00 21.54 60.43
N ILE A 6 -5.35 22.33 59.56
CA ILE A 6 -5.42 22.25 58.10
C ILE A 6 -4.29 21.32 57.70
N LEU A 7 -4.62 20.16 57.10
CA LEU A 7 -3.62 19.31 56.44
C LEU A 7 -3.32 19.91 55.06
N LEU A 8 -2.07 20.34 54.87
CA LEU A 8 -1.49 20.56 53.55
C LEU A 8 -1.33 19.20 52.85
N ALA A 9 -2.00 19.01 51.71
CA ALA A 9 -1.64 17.99 50.74
C ALA A 9 -0.42 18.48 49.93
N PRO A 10 0.59 17.63 49.65
CA PRO A 10 1.71 18.02 48.80
C PRO A 10 1.19 18.17 47.36
N LEU A 11 1.38 19.36 46.79
CA LEU A 11 1.26 19.60 45.35
C LEU A 11 2.28 18.69 44.64
N ILE A 12 1.80 17.66 43.95
CA ILE A 12 2.59 16.96 42.94
C ILE A 12 2.77 17.95 41.79
N ALA A 13 3.95 18.55 41.69
CA ALA A 13 4.33 19.31 40.53
C ALA A 13 4.47 18.34 39.35
N PHE A 14 3.51 18.37 38.42
CA PHE A 14 3.66 17.73 37.11
C PHE A 14 4.76 18.49 36.37
N SER A 15 5.91 17.85 36.18
CA SER A 15 6.92 18.30 35.23
C SER A 15 6.36 18.12 33.82
N PHE A 16 6.13 19.25 33.14
CA PHE A 16 5.59 19.32 31.79
C PHE A 16 6.62 18.89 30.77
N THR A 17 6.19 18.04 29.84
CA THR A 17 7.11 17.32 29.00
C THR A 17 7.33 17.95 27.63
N ALA A 18 8.59 18.06 27.18
CA ALA A 18 8.90 18.15 25.76
C ALA A 18 8.22 17.00 25.00
N GLN A 19 8.05 17.14 23.70
CA GLN A 19 7.81 16.05 22.77
C GLN A 19 8.87 16.21 21.70
N ALA A 20 9.83 15.30 21.78
CA ALA A 20 10.84 15.13 20.78
C ALA A 20 10.51 13.88 19.98
N GLU A 21 11.08 13.82 18.78
CA GLU A 21 10.65 12.87 17.77
C GLU A 21 11.86 12.19 17.16
N ILE A 22 11.81 10.86 17.08
CA ILE A 22 12.71 10.11 16.23
C ILE A 22 12.30 10.43 14.80
N ALA A 23 13.15 11.14 14.07
CA ALA A 23 12.93 11.43 12.67
C ALA A 23 12.93 10.13 11.86
N GLU A 24 14.00 9.35 12.03
CA GLU A 24 14.30 8.21 11.16
C GLU A 24 15.07 7.13 11.91
N LEU A 25 14.83 5.88 11.52
CA LEU A 25 15.64 4.72 11.84
C LEU A 25 16.46 4.33 10.61
N ARG A 26 17.74 4.04 10.81
CA ARG A 26 18.70 3.72 9.74
C ARG A 26 19.37 2.38 10.01
N PHE A 27 19.37 1.48 9.03
CA PHE A 27 20.02 0.18 9.14
C PHE A 27 20.27 -0.45 7.78
N ASN A 28 21.12 -1.48 7.73
CA ASN A 28 21.15 -2.39 6.60
C ASN A 28 20.18 -3.55 6.89
N ASP A 29 19.33 -3.88 5.92
CA ASP A 29 18.38 -5.00 6.04
C ASP A 29 19.07 -6.37 5.94
N THR A 30 18.29 -7.45 6.05
CA THR A 30 18.79 -8.84 5.93
C THR A 30 19.38 -9.18 4.54
N GLN A 31 19.16 -8.33 3.54
CA GLN A 31 19.74 -8.41 2.19
C GLN A 31 20.92 -7.43 2.02
N ASN A 32 21.40 -6.85 3.12
CA ASN A 32 22.47 -5.86 3.20
C ASN A 32 22.21 -4.58 2.37
N GLN A 33 20.94 -4.19 2.22
CA GLN A 33 20.54 -2.94 1.58
C GLN A 33 20.29 -1.87 2.63
N PRO A 34 20.77 -0.62 2.43
CA PRO A 34 20.50 0.47 3.35
C PRO A 34 19.00 0.82 3.36
N LYS A 35 18.45 0.96 4.55
CA LYS A 35 17.07 1.34 4.84
C LYS A 35 17.04 2.56 5.73
N ILE A 36 16.11 3.46 5.40
CA ILE A 36 15.72 4.60 6.21
C ILE A 36 14.20 4.50 6.34
N VAL A 37 13.70 4.38 7.56
CA VAL A 37 12.27 4.25 7.84
C VAL A 37 11.86 5.22 8.94
N VAL A 38 10.61 5.67 8.90
CA VAL A 38 10.03 6.44 10.00
C VAL A 38 9.58 5.50 11.12
N PRO A 39 9.54 5.95 12.39
CA PRO A 39 9.20 5.10 13.53
C PRO A 39 7.77 4.54 13.54
N SER A 40 6.87 5.07 12.71
CA SER A 40 5.52 4.52 12.54
C SER A 40 5.52 3.16 11.81
N VAL A 41 6.64 2.80 11.17
CA VAL A 41 6.87 1.45 10.67
C VAL A 41 7.14 0.51 11.85
N GLN A 42 6.15 -0.32 12.18
CA GLN A 42 6.26 -1.27 13.28
C GLN A 42 7.35 -2.33 13.03
N TRP A 43 7.42 -2.91 11.83
CA TRP A 43 8.29 -4.06 11.53
C TRP A 43 9.57 -3.63 10.82
N ILE A 44 10.72 -3.96 11.40
CA ILE A 44 12.05 -3.69 10.83
C ILE A 44 12.89 -4.97 10.82
N ASN A 45 13.87 -5.04 9.91
CA ASN A 45 14.75 -6.20 9.76
C ASN A 45 16.24 -5.84 9.74
N PRO A 46 16.76 -5.06 10.72
CA PRO A 46 18.19 -4.72 10.76
C PRO A 46 19.04 -5.98 10.86
N ALA A 47 20.00 -6.15 9.96
CA ALA A 47 20.90 -7.31 9.96
C ALA A 47 21.71 -7.39 11.27
N THR A 48 22.11 -6.23 11.80
CA THR A 48 22.86 -6.09 13.06
C THR A 48 22.27 -4.96 13.92
N SER A 49 23.02 -3.89 14.14
CA SER A 49 22.59 -2.67 14.83
C SER A 49 21.77 -1.78 13.91
N PHE A 50 21.00 -0.86 14.50
CA PHE A 50 20.37 0.24 13.79
C PHE A 50 20.68 1.56 14.49
N GLU A 51 20.53 2.66 13.77
CA GLU A 51 20.71 4.01 14.29
C GLU A 51 19.35 4.71 14.37
N ALA A 52 19.14 5.52 15.39
CA ALA A 52 17.99 6.39 15.51
C ALA A 52 18.46 7.85 15.44
N ASP A 53 17.88 8.59 14.51
CA ASP A 53 18.06 10.03 14.36
C ASP A 53 16.97 10.75 15.16
N VAL A 54 17.37 11.43 16.22
CA VAL A 54 16.44 12.01 17.21
C VAL A 54 16.47 13.53 17.13
N ILE A 55 15.30 14.15 16.91
CA ILE A 55 15.10 15.60 16.90
C ILE A 55 15.04 16.12 18.33
N SER A 56 15.82 17.15 18.65
CA SER A 56 15.90 17.75 19.98
C SER A 56 16.03 19.27 19.91
N GLY A 57 15.72 19.96 21.01
CA GLY A 57 16.15 21.34 21.23
C GLY A 57 17.66 21.45 21.50
N LEU A 58 18.21 22.65 21.33
CA LEU A 58 19.56 22.98 21.78
C LEU A 58 19.68 22.90 23.31
N ASP A 59 20.89 22.58 23.77
CA ASP A 59 21.21 22.48 25.21
C ASP A 59 20.31 21.48 25.94
N ARG A 60 20.14 20.32 25.31
CA ARG A 60 19.43 19.15 25.83
C ARG A 60 20.33 17.93 25.81
N TYR A 61 19.92 16.90 26.55
CA TYR A 61 20.42 15.54 26.36
C TYR A 61 19.31 14.65 25.83
N VAL A 62 19.65 13.72 24.94
CA VAL A 62 18.77 12.66 24.46
C VAL A 62 19.17 11.37 25.14
N GLN A 63 18.21 10.68 25.75
CA GLN A 63 18.37 9.33 26.25
C GLN A 63 17.46 8.40 25.44
N LEU A 64 18.06 7.38 24.83
CA LEU A 64 17.35 6.37 24.07
C LEU A 64 17.45 5.06 24.83
N SER A 65 16.33 4.36 25.01
CA SER A 65 16.25 3.08 25.68
C SER A 65 15.45 2.08 24.86
N LEU A 66 15.86 0.82 24.87
CA LEU A 66 15.07 -0.27 24.30
C LEU A 66 14.47 -1.08 25.44
N LEU A 67 13.15 -1.21 25.46
CA LEU A 67 12.40 -1.94 26.47
C LEU A 67 11.80 -3.21 25.87
N ASN A 68 11.70 -4.26 26.67
CA ASN A 68 10.93 -5.45 26.30
C ASN A 68 9.42 -5.23 26.49
N VAL A 69 8.61 -6.22 26.10
CA VAL A 69 7.14 -6.20 26.23
C VAL A 69 6.62 -6.02 27.67
N ASN A 70 7.44 -6.32 28.68
CA ASN A 70 7.10 -6.13 30.10
C ASN A 70 7.52 -4.75 30.62
N GLY A 71 8.06 -3.87 29.76
CA GLY A 71 8.55 -2.54 30.11
C GLY A 71 9.93 -2.50 30.76
N ALA A 72 10.64 -3.63 30.84
CA ALA A 72 11.99 -3.67 31.40
C ALA A 72 13.02 -3.17 30.39
N SER A 73 13.94 -2.30 30.83
CA SER A 73 15.01 -1.76 29.98
C SER A 73 16.06 -2.82 29.69
N LEU A 74 16.23 -3.14 28.40
CA LEU A 74 17.26 -4.03 27.88
C LEU A 74 18.55 -3.28 27.58
N TRP A 75 18.42 -2.01 27.19
CA TRP A 75 19.54 -1.13 26.87
C TRP A 75 19.13 0.32 27.00
N SER A 76 20.09 1.17 27.36
CA SER A 76 19.93 2.62 27.40
C SER A 76 21.25 3.28 27.06
N THR A 77 21.20 4.33 26.24
CA THR A 77 22.32 5.24 25.99
C THR A 77 21.89 6.67 26.21
N LYS A 78 22.83 7.51 26.62
CA LYS A 78 22.62 8.96 26.78
C LYS A 78 23.61 9.70 25.89
N SER A 79 23.10 10.66 25.13
CA SER A 79 23.89 11.47 24.21
C SER A 79 24.80 12.45 24.97
N SER A 80 25.79 12.99 24.26
CA SER A 80 26.37 14.27 24.67
C SER A 80 25.33 15.40 24.55
N LYS A 81 25.65 16.58 25.11
CA LYS A 81 24.80 17.77 24.95
C LYS A 81 24.57 18.05 23.46
N VAL A 82 23.34 18.37 23.09
CA VAL A 82 22.96 18.84 21.75
C VAL A 82 23.42 20.29 21.59
N THR A 83 24.31 20.53 20.62
CA THR A 83 24.83 21.86 20.29
C THR A 83 24.46 22.22 18.86
N VAL A 84 24.90 23.41 18.45
CA VAL A 84 24.72 23.96 17.11
C VAL A 84 25.44 23.15 16.03
N ASP A 85 26.48 22.40 16.41
CA ASP A 85 27.25 21.55 15.52
C ASP A 85 26.50 20.23 15.23
N ASP A 86 25.45 19.95 16.01
CA ASP A 86 24.58 18.78 15.84
C ASP A 86 23.36 19.07 14.95
N ARG A 87 23.54 19.96 13.96
CA ARG A 87 22.56 20.21 12.90
C ARG A 87 22.61 19.05 11.89
N MET A 88 21.49 18.40 11.68
CA MET A 88 21.34 17.22 10.83
C MET A 88 20.23 17.47 9.80
N THR A 89 20.28 16.76 8.67
CA THR A 89 19.26 16.84 7.62
C THR A 89 18.54 15.50 7.48
N SER A 90 17.22 15.52 7.53
CA SER A 90 16.36 14.34 7.30
C SER A 90 16.40 13.90 5.83
N SER A 91 15.99 12.67 5.54
CA SER A 91 15.80 12.19 4.16
C SER A 91 14.75 12.98 3.38
N SER A 92 13.81 13.63 4.07
CA SER A 92 12.85 14.58 3.51
C SER A 92 13.43 15.96 3.17
N GLY A 93 14.70 16.23 3.52
CA GLY A 93 15.39 17.49 3.20
C GLY A 93 15.22 18.61 4.23
N TYR A 94 14.53 18.37 5.34
CA TYR A 94 14.44 19.34 6.45
C TYR A 94 15.61 19.19 7.41
N ASP A 95 16.20 20.32 7.81
CA ASP A 95 17.19 20.35 8.87
C ASP A 95 16.54 20.28 10.25
N TYR A 96 17.27 19.78 11.23
CA TYR A 96 16.90 19.78 12.65
C TYR A 96 18.16 19.75 13.51
N TYR A 97 18.02 20.10 14.78
CA TYR A 97 19.06 19.85 15.79
C TYR A 97 18.75 18.54 16.48
N GLY A 98 19.76 17.71 16.75
CA GLY A 98 19.47 16.35 17.21
C GLY A 98 20.70 15.52 17.53
N LYS A 99 20.49 14.22 17.72
CA LYS A 99 21.58 13.25 17.85
C LYS A 99 21.25 11.99 17.10
N ARG A 100 22.28 11.43 16.47
CA ARG A 100 22.29 10.05 16.00
C ARG A 100 22.77 9.14 17.12
N LEU A 101 21.95 8.17 17.51
CA LEU A 101 22.27 7.20 18.55
C LEU A 101 22.23 5.79 17.98
N SER A 102 23.30 5.03 18.20
CA SER A 102 23.38 3.63 17.75
C SER A 102 22.74 2.70 18.77
N VAL A 103 21.77 1.92 18.33
CA VAL A 103 21.13 0.84 19.09
C VAL A 103 21.83 -0.48 18.72
N PRO A 104 22.39 -1.23 19.69
CA PRO A 104 23.09 -2.48 19.40
C PRO A 104 22.13 -3.54 18.85
N ALA A 105 22.68 -4.64 18.32
CA ALA A 105 21.88 -5.73 17.79
C ALA A 105 21.10 -6.44 18.91
N PHE A 106 19.80 -6.65 18.70
CA PHE A 106 18.93 -7.42 19.58
C PHE A 106 18.34 -8.65 18.88
N GLY A 107 17.73 -9.55 19.66
CA GLY A 107 16.98 -10.70 19.16
C GLY A 107 15.74 -10.26 18.38
N GLU A 108 15.15 -11.19 17.64
CA GLU A 108 13.85 -10.95 17.01
C GLU A 108 12.73 -11.01 18.06
N ASP A 109 12.11 -9.87 18.36
CA ASP A 109 11.03 -9.74 19.34
C ASP A 109 10.27 -8.41 19.12
N ASN A 110 9.23 -8.19 19.91
CA ASN A 110 8.54 -6.91 20.05
C ASN A 110 9.21 -6.08 21.16
N TYR A 111 9.46 -4.82 20.85
CA TYR A 111 10.11 -3.87 21.75
C TYR A 111 9.37 -2.54 21.79
N THR A 112 9.71 -1.76 22.81
CA THR A 112 9.41 -0.33 22.85
C THR A 112 10.72 0.43 22.78
N LEU A 113 10.92 1.19 21.71
CA LEU A 113 11.99 2.17 21.64
C LEU A 113 11.51 3.42 22.38
N ARG A 114 12.12 3.71 23.51
CA ARG A 114 11.78 4.84 24.37
C ARG A 114 12.80 5.94 24.21
N GLU A 115 12.31 7.11 23.87
CA GLU A 115 13.04 8.35 23.82
C GLU A 115 12.71 9.19 25.05
N VAL A 116 13.73 9.77 25.67
CA VAL A 116 13.61 10.74 26.77
C VAL A 116 14.54 11.91 26.50
N ILE A 117 14.01 13.14 26.52
CA ILE A 117 14.84 14.34 26.47
C ILE A 117 14.94 14.95 27.86
N THR A 118 16.15 15.34 28.28
CA THR A 118 16.36 16.06 29.54
C THR A 118 16.99 17.44 29.34
N ASP A 119 16.75 18.33 30.30
CA ASP A 119 17.51 19.59 30.41
C ASP A 119 18.94 19.35 30.91
N LEU A 120 19.69 20.44 31.08
CA LEU A 120 21.07 20.40 31.58
C LEU A 120 21.18 19.96 33.04
N GLN A 121 20.09 20.01 33.79
CA GLN A 121 19.99 19.55 35.17
C GLN A 121 19.50 18.09 35.27
N ASN A 122 19.32 17.41 34.13
CA ASN A 122 18.77 16.05 33.99
C ASN A 122 17.29 15.91 34.36
N ASN A 123 16.53 17.00 34.41
CA ASN A 123 15.09 16.91 34.54
C ASN A 123 14.49 16.46 33.20
N GLU A 124 13.54 15.53 33.26
CA GLU A 124 12.81 15.06 32.08
C GLU A 124 12.01 16.22 31.49
N ILE A 125 12.35 16.53 30.24
CA ILE A 125 11.57 17.36 29.36
C ILE A 125 10.75 16.38 28.54
N SER A 126 11.22 15.64 27.53
CA SER A 126 10.30 14.76 26.77
C SER A 126 10.31 13.30 27.19
N ARG A 127 9.22 12.59 26.91
CA ARG A 127 9.20 11.13 26.77
C ARG A 127 8.29 10.70 25.62
N ARG A 128 8.76 9.80 24.77
CA ARG A 128 7.96 9.17 23.72
C ARG A 128 8.34 7.69 23.54
N ASP A 129 7.33 6.86 23.33
CA ASP A 129 7.47 5.42 23.16
C ASP A 129 7.02 5.03 21.74
N TYR A 130 7.88 4.30 21.03
CA TYR A 130 7.61 3.78 19.69
C TYR A 130 7.56 2.26 19.75
N VAL A 131 6.47 1.68 19.24
CA VAL A 131 6.34 0.23 19.11
C VAL A 131 7.15 -0.21 17.90
N ILE A 132 8.17 -1.03 18.14
CA ILE A 132 9.00 -1.59 17.07
C ILE A 132 9.15 -3.10 17.27
N SER A 133 9.20 -3.83 16.16
CA SER A 133 9.32 -5.28 16.14
C SER A 133 10.45 -5.66 15.19
N ILE A 134 11.42 -6.43 15.69
CA ILE A 134 12.53 -6.93 14.89
C ILE A 134 12.16 -8.31 14.36
N ASP A 135 12.15 -8.44 13.04
CA ASP A 135 11.92 -9.71 12.35
C ASP A 135 12.92 -9.85 11.20
N ARG A 136 13.81 -10.84 11.27
CA ARG A 136 14.83 -11.14 10.26
C ARG A 136 14.56 -12.48 9.58
N THR A 137 13.49 -13.17 9.97
CA THR A 137 13.18 -14.52 9.52
C THR A 137 12.39 -14.39 8.22
N PRO A 138 12.91 -14.87 7.07
CA PRO A 138 12.16 -14.82 5.84
C PRO A 138 10.88 -15.66 5.90
N PRO A 139 9.86 -15.32 5.09
CA PRO A 139 8.70 -16.17 4.88
C PRO A 139 9.10 -17.62 4.51
N LYS A 140 8.25 -18.57 4.86
CA LYS A 140 8.36 -19.95 4.37
C LYS A 140 7.68 -20.06 3.01
N THR A 141 8.33 -20.76 2.09
CA THR A 141 7.77 -21.26 0.84
C THR A 141 7.80 -22.79 0.87
N SER A 142 6.91 -23.46 0.12
CA SER A 142 6.86 -24.92 0.13
C SER A 142 6.97 -25.51 -1.29
N THR A 143 5.86 -25.54 -2.02
CA THR A 143 5.74 -26.33 -3.25
C THR A 143 5.24 -25.50 -4.42
N ILE A 144 5.80 -25.77 -5.60
CA ILE A 144 5.27 -25.31 -6.88
C ILE A 144 4.39 -26.44 -7.41
N GLY A 145 3.09 -26.20 -7.46
CA GLY A 145 2.09 -27.09 -8.04
C GLY A 145 1.52 -26.53 -9.34
N TYR A 146 0.63 -27.31 -9.94
CA TYR A 146 -0.05 -26.96 -11.18
C TYR A 146 -1.51 -27.38 -11.12
N THR A 147 -2.40 -26.45 -11.47
CA THR A 147 -3.83 -26.69 -11.57
C THR A 147 -4.21 -26.80 -13.04
N ARG A 148 -4.87 -27.91 -13.38
CA ARG A 148 -5.48 -28.18 -14.70
C ARG A 148 -6.72 -29.04 -14.55
N ASN A 149 -7.57 -29.07 -15.57
CA ASN A 149 -8.62 -30.08 -15.65
C ASN A 149 -8.01 -31.46 -15.94
N GLY A 150 -8.68 -32.52 -15.48
CA GLY A 150 -8.35 -33.88 -15.90
C GLY A 150 -8.43 -33.99 -17.43
N TRP A 151 -7.61 -34.86 -18.04
CA TRP A 151 -7.53 -35.10 -19.49
C TRP A 151 -6.75 -34.09 -20.34
N GLN A 152 -5.98 -33.18 -19.73
CA GLN A 152 -5.08 -32.27 -20.45
C GLN A 152 -3.61 -32.49 -20.07
N TYR A 153 -2.73 -32.26 -21.06
CA TYR A 153 -1.30 -32.07 -20.83
C TYR A 153 -1.02 -30.69 -20.19
N GLY A 154 0.27 -30.39 -19.98
CA GLY A 154 0.72 -29.22 -19.22
C GLY A 154 1.00 -29.57 -17.76
N SER A 155 2.02 -28.96 -17.18
CA SER A 155 2.46 -29.14 -15.79
C SER A 155 3.28 -27.94 -15.34
N GLU A 156 3.68 -27.91 -14.08
CA GLU A 156 4.69 -26.96 -13.59
C GLU A 156 6.03 -27.12 -14.32
N ALA A 157 6.30 -28.26 -14.96
CA ALA A 157 7.47 -28.55 -15.77
C ALA A 157 7.40 -28.00 -17.20
N ILE A 158 6.20 -27.90 -17.75
CA ILE A 158 5.99 -27.43 -19.11
C ILE A 158 4.58 -26.86 -19.29
N PHE A 159 4.50 -25.61 -19.72
CA PHE A 159 3.24 -24.91 -19.88
C PHE A 159 3.31 -23.90 -21.02
N THR A 160 2.18 -23.32 -21.40
CA THR A 160 2.10 -22.36 -22.51
C THR A 160 1.08 -21.27 -22.24
N SER A 161 1.30 -20.09 -22.82
CA SER A 161 0.25 -19.13 -23.12
C SER A 161 -0.29 -19.52 -24.48
N VAL A 162 -1.58 -19.78 -24.61
CA VAL A 162 -2.17 -20.29 -25.85
C VAL A 162 -1.73 -19.46 -27.07
N PRO A 163 -1.06 -20.09 -28.07
CA PRO A 163 -0.73 -19.40 -29.31
C PRO A 163 -1.94 -19.26 -30.23
N SER A 164 -1.82 -18.38 -31.23
CA SER A 164 -2.87 -18.19 -32.23
C SER A 164 -3.29 -19.52 -32.87
N GLY A 165 -4.60 -19.75 -32.94
CA GLY A 165 -5.19 -20.99 -33.42
C GLY A 165 -5.19 -22.13 -32.41
N MET A 166 -4.79 -21.93 -31.16
CA MET A 166 -5.04 -22.91 -30.09
C MET A 166 -5.98 -22.30 -29.04
N GLN A 167 -6.35 -23.11 -28.06
CA GLN A 167 -7.09 -22.71 -26.86
C GLN A 167 -6.63 -23.55 -25.67
N TYR A 168 -7.04 -23.17 -24.46
CA TYR A 168 -7.01 -24.10 -23.35
C TYR A 168 -8.34 -24.83 -23.30
N ALA A 169 -8.33 -26.10 -22.92
CA ALA A 169 -9.58 -26.80 -22.64
C ALA A 169 -10.14 -26.46 -21.24
N SER A 170 -9.35 -25.85 -20.36
CA SER A 170 -9.76 -25.23 -19.09
C SER A 170 -8.75 -24.18 -18.66
N VAL A 171 -9.05 -23.41 -17.61
CA VAL A 171 -8.05 -22.53 -17.00
C VAL A 171 -6.91 -23.38 -16.43
N GLN A 172 -5.66 -22.95 -16.65
CA GLN A 172 -4.45 -23.63 -16.20
C GLN A 172 -3.54 -22.62 -15.51
N ALA A 173 -3.04 -22.97 -14.34
CA ALA A 173 -2.26 -22.06 -13.52
C ALA A 173 -1.17 -22.78 -12.72
N LEU A 174 -0.13 -22.04 -12.43
CA LEU A 174 0.88 -22.40 -11.45
C LEU A 174 0.40 -21.99 -10.07
N VAL A 175 0.54 -22.88 -9.09
CA VAL A 175 0.11 -22.63 -7.72
C VAL A 175 1.30 -22.76 -6.79
N PHE A 176 1.65 -21.67 -6.13
CA PHE A 176 2.69 -21.64 -5.10
C PHE A 176 2.00 -21.71 -3.75
N SER A 177 2.17 -22.81 -3.04
CA SER A 177 1.43 -23.11 -1.81
C SER A 177 2.34 -23.22 -0.58
N GLY A 178 1.72 -23.23 0.60
CA GLY A 178 2.42 -23.32 1.88
C GLY A 178 3.18 -22.04 2.23
N LEU A 179 2.69 -20.88 1.75
CA LEU A 179 3.28 -19.60 2.07
C LEU A 179 2.92 -19.24 3.50
N SER A 180 3.90 -18.97 4.36
CA SER A 180 3.58 -18.56 5.72
C SER A 180 4.66 -17.68 6.29
N ASP A 181 4.25 -16.75 7.13
CA ASP A 181 5.14 -16.07 8.04
C ASP A 181 4.45 -15.93 9.39
N SER A 182 5.07 -16.47 10.45
CA SER A 182 4.46 -16.52 11.78
C SER A 182 4.73 -15.27 12.62
N ARG A 183 5.56 -14.34 12.15
CA ARG A 183 5.93 -13.13 12.87
C ARG A 183 5.24 -11.93 12.23
N SER A 184 5.91 -11.22 11.32
CA SER A 184 5.38 -10.01 10.70
C SER A 184 4.22 -10.29 9.72
N GLY A 185 4.10 -11.54 9.25
CA GLY A 185 3.10 -12.00 8.31
C GLY A 185 3.46 -11.64 6.87
N LEU A 186 2.75 -12.25 5.91
CA LEU A 186 2.97 -12.02 4.49
C LEU A 186 2.62 -10.57 4.09
N ASP A 187 3.42 -9.98 3.19
CA ASP A 187 3.21 -8.63 2.64
C ASP A 187 2.85 -8.70 1.15
N ARG A 188 3.80 -9.14 0.31
CA ARG A 188 3.63 -9.17 -1.15
C ARG A 188 4.40 -10.32 -1.80
N ALA A 189 4.06 -10.63 -3.04
CA ALA A 189 4.75 -11.62 -3.84
C ALA A 189 5.05 -11.12 -5.27
N GLU A 190 6.11 -11.64 -5.87
CA GLU A 190 6.51 -11.35 -7.25
C GLU A 190 6.81 -12.67 -7.98
N TYR A 191 6.10 -12.94 -9.07
CA TYR A 191 6.43 -14.02 -10.00
C TYR A 191 7.61 -13.61 -10.88
N PHE A 192 8.55 -14.51 -11.12
CA PHE A 192 9.72 -14.22 -11.96
C PHE A 192 10.05 -15.36 -12.94
N LEU A 193 10.73 -14.97 -14.02
CA LEU A 193 11.36 -15.84 -15.01
C LEU A 193 12.79 -15.36 -15.26
N VAL A 194 13.74 -16.30 -15.34
CA VAL A 194 15.12 -16.04 -15.77
C VAL A 194 15.41 -16.85 -17.01
N ASP A 195 15.83 -16.18 -18.08
CA ASP A 195 16.21 -16.83 -19.33
C ASP A 195 17.61 -17.46 -19.29
N SER A 196 17.99 -18.17 -20.35
CA SER A 196 19.29 -18.83 -20.47
C SER A 196 20.49 -17.88 -20.42
N ASN A 197 20.28 -16.58 -20.66
CA ASN A 197 21.32 -15.55 -20.58
C ASN A 197 21.41 -14.93 -19.17
N GLY A 198 20.58 -15.39 -18.23
CA GLY A 198 20.52 -14.88 -16.86
C GLY A 198 19.67 -13.61 -16.69
N VAL A 199 18.92 -13.19 -17.70
CA VAL A 199 18.07 -11.99 -17.60
C VAL A 199 16.78 -12.32 -16.85
N GLU A 200 16.61 -11.72 -15.68
CA GLU A 200 15.40 -11.84 -14.85
C GLU A 200 14.32 -10.84 -15.28
N ARG A 201 13.09 -11.34 -15.39
CA ARG A 201 11.87 -10.55 -15.63
C ARG A 201 10.83 -10.94 -14.59
N LYS A 202 10.15 -9.96 -14.02
CA LYS A 202 9.25 -10.16 -12.88
C LYS A 202 7.95 -9.39 -12.98
N ARG A 203 6.91 -9.86 -12.30
CA ARG A 203 5.57 -9.27 -12.24
C ARG A 203 4.98 -9.49 -10.84
N GLY A 204 4.31 -8.47 -10.30
CA GLY A 204 3.60 -8.60 -9.03
C GLY A 204 2.56 -9.72 -9.07
N ALA A 205 2.42 -10.44 -7.96
CA ALA A 205 1.46 -11.53 -7.81
C ALA A 205 0.67 -11.34 -6.51
N VAL A 206 -0.63 -11.63 -6.56
CA VAL A 206 -1.54 -11.44 -5.42
C VAL A 206 -1.51 -12.68 -4.54
N ILE A 207 -1.36 -12.48 -3.23
CA ILE A 207 -1.40 -13.56 -2.24
C ILE A 207 -2.87 -13.83 -1.88
N ASN A 208 -3.27 -15.10 -1.94
CA ASN A 208 -4.47 -15.59 -1.26
C ASN A 208 -4.10 -15.89 0.21
N LEU A 209 -4.56 -15.04 1.12
CA LEU A 209 -4.31 -15.18 2.56
C LEU A 209 -5.19 -16.23 3.25
N VAL A 210 -6.26 -16.70 2.58
CA VAL A 210 -7.10 -17.81 3.08
C VAL A 210 -6.37 -19.13 2.89
N ASP A 211 -5.87 -19.37 1.67
CA ASP A 211 -5.17 -20.61 1.32
C ASP A 211 -3.65 -20.52 1.47
N ASN A 212 -3.13 -19.34 1.85
CA ASN A 212 -1.70 -19.11 1.99
C ASN A 212 -0.93 -19.50 0.72
N SER A 213 -1.43 -19.00 -0.41
CA SER A 213 -0.96 -19.38 -1.75
C SER A 213 -0.92 -18.22 -2.73
N VAL A 214 -0.23 -18.41 -3.85
CA VAL A 214 -0.26 -17.53 -5.01
C VAL A 214 -0.61 -18.36 -6.23
N THR A 215 -1.61 -17.93 -7.00
CA THR A 215 -1.99 -18.57 -8.27
C THR A 215 -1.60 -17.68 -9.45
N VAL A 216 -0.73 -18.16 -10.33
CA VAL A 216 -0.31 -17.45 -11.56
C VAL A 216 -0.87 -18.17 -12.78
N GLN A 217 -1.84 -17.55 -13.44
CA GLN A 217 -2.43 -18.07 -14.68
C GLN A 217 -1.37 -18.24 -15.77
N ASN A 218 -1.44 -19.31 -16.56
CA ASN A 218 -0.44 -19.58 -17.60
C ASN A 218 -0.31 -18.45 -18.63
N THR A 219 -1.42 -17.77 -18.94
CA THR A 219 -1.43 -16.57 -19.80
C THR A 219 -0.52 -15.46 -19.28
N THR A 220 -0.42 -15.32 -17.96
CA THR A 220 0.48 -14.40 -17.28
C THR A 220 1.87 -15.01 -17.11
N ALA A 221 1.95 -16.28 -16.70
CA ALA A 221 3.20 -16.94 -16.38
C ALA A 221 4.14 -17.12 -17.59
N SER A 222 3.57 -17.17 -18.79
CA SER A 222 4.29 -17.31 -20.06
C SER A 222 3.98 -16.17 -21.03
N ASP A 223 3.58 -15.02 -20.50
CA ASP A 223 3.42 -13.77 -21.25
C ASP A 223 4.72 -13.45 -22.04
N PRO A 224 4.65 -13.08 -23.33
CA PRO A 224 5.84 -12.69 -24.12
C PRO A 224 6.71 -11.60 -23.50
N ALA A 225 6.14 -10.72 -22.66
CA ALA A 225 6.88 -9.71 -21.91
C ALA A 225 7.79 -10.32 -20.83
N LEU A 226 7.44 -11.48 -20.27
CA LEU A 226 8.25 -12.20 -19.27
C LEU A 226 9.09 -13.33 -19.90
N ALA A 227 8.57 -13.98 -20.93
CA ALA A 227 9.24 -15.05 -21.67
C ALA A 227 9.33 -14.69 -23.16
N PRO A 228 10.34 -13.95 -23.64
CA PRO A 228 10.36 -13.47 -25.02
C PRO A 228 10.43 -14.57 -26.09
N ALA A 229 11.10 -15.69 -25.80
CA ALA A 229 11.21 -16.81 -26.74
C ALA A 229 9.96 -17.70 -26.64
N SER A 230 9.39 -18.07 -27.79
CA SER A 230 8.19 -18.91 -27.85
C SER A 230 8.44 -20.38 -27.51
N GLN A 231 9.68 -20.85 -27.63
CA GLN A 231 10.11 -22.19 -27.24
C GLN A 231 11.43 -22.09 -26.52
N SER A 232 11.43 -22.23 -25.20
CA SER A 232 12.65 -22.17 -24.40
C SER A 232 12.45 -22.71 -22.99
N GLU A 233 13.57 -22.94 -22.31
CA GLU A 233 13.61 -23.26 -20.88
C GLU A 233 13.89 -21.99 -20.08
N TYR A 234 13.21 -21.86 -18.95
CA TYR A 234 13.31 -20.74 -18.02
C TYR A 234 13.40 -21.23 -16.59
N ARG A 235 14.21 -20.55 -15.77
CA ARG A 235 14.12 -20.68 -14.31
C ARG A 235 12.97 -19.81 -13.84
N MET A 236 11.85 -20.43 -13.49
CA MET A 236 10.65 -19.75 -13.03
C MET A 236 10.51 -19.89 -11.50
N GLY A 237 9.88 -18.90 -10.86
CA GLY A 237 9.68 -18.95 -9.42
C GLY A 237 8.87 -17.80 -8.85
N LEU A 238 8.84 -17.75 -7.53
CA LEU A 238 8.14 -16.73 -6.75
C LEU A 238 9.08 -16.14 -5.70
N TYR A 239 9.17 -14.82 -5.62
CA TYR A 239 9.67 -14.10 -4.44
C TYR A 239 8.49 -13.79 -3.52
N VAL A 240 8.65 -14.06 -2.23
CA VAL A 240 7.64 -13.75 -1.20
C VAL A 240 8.30 -12.90 -0.14
N TYR A 241 7.62 -11.82 0.25
CA TYR A 241 8.09 -10.87 1.24
C TYR A 241 7.16 -10.85 2.45
N ASP A 242 7.75 -10.68 3.63
CA ASP A 242 7.00 -10.36 4.85
C ASP A 242 6.90 -8.83 5.05
N LYS A 243 6.19 -8.41 6.09
CA LYS A 243 6.01 -6.98 6.40
C LYS A 243 7.26 -6.30 6.95
N ALA A 244 8.24 -7.07 7.43
CA ALA A 244 9.56 -6.54 7.82
C ALA A 244 10.49 -6.33 6.62
N GLY A 245 10.14 -6.88 5.46
CA GLY A 245 10.89 -6.77 4.21
C GLY A 245 11.87 -7.93 3.94
N ASN A 246 11.83 -9.01 4.74
CA ASN A 246 12.60 -10.21 4.45
C ASN A 246 12.05 -10.91 3.21
N LYS A 247 12.92 -11.59 2.46
CA LYS A 247 12.58 -12.22 1.18
C LYS A 247 12.93 -13.70 1.19
N ALA A 248 11.97 -14.52 0.80
CA ALA A 248 12.17 -15.92 0.46
C ALA A 248 11.87 -16.18 -1.01
N SER A 249 12.35 -17.30 -1.54
CA SER A 249 12.05 -17.69 -2.92
C SER A 249 11.90 -19.20 -3.07
N VAL A 250 11.10 -19.61 -4.05
CA VAL A 250 11.03 -20.97 -4.56
C VAL A 250 11.12 -20.93 -6.08
N SER A 251 11.89 -21.83 -6.70
CA SER A 251 12.05 -21.84 -8.15
C SER A 251 12.38 -23.21 -8.73
N ARG A 252 12.13 -23.39 -10.02
CA ARG A 252 12.43 -24.61 -10.78
C ARG A 252 12.70 -24.30 -12.26
N GLN A 253 13.34 -25.23 -12.97
CA GLN A 253 13.46 -25.16 -14.43
C GLN A 253 12.17 -25.64 -15.10
N SER A 254 11.64 -24.82 -16.00
CA SER A 254 10.38 -25.09 -16.70
C SER A 254 10.47 -24.70 -18.17
N VAL A 255 9.78 -25.44 -19.01
CA VAL A 255 9.73 -25.19 -20.46
C VAL A 255 8.47 -24.42 -20.82
N ILE A 256 8.61 -23.43 -21.71
CA ILE A 256 7.49 -22.72 -22.32
C ILE A 256 7.44 -23.08 -23.81
N ASP A 257 6.27 -23.51 -24.29
CA ASP A 257 6.02 -23.85 -25.72
C ASP A 257 4.75 -23.18 -26.26
N ARG A 258 4.91 -21.99 -26.83
CA ARG A 258 3.83 -21.20 -27.46
C ARG A 258 3.78 -21.37 -28.97
N VAL A 259 4.04 -22.57 -29.49
CA VAL A 259 3.94 -22.83 -30.93
C VAL A 259 2.80 -23.79 -31.19
N ASN A 260 1.93 -23.41 -32.13
CA ASN A 260 0.90 -24.30 -32.68
C ASN A 260 1.54 -25.16 -33.78
N PRO A 261 1.76 -26.48 -33.56
CA PRO A 261 2.40 -27.30 -34.57
C PRO A 261 1.46 -27.49 -35.77
N PRO A 262 1.98 -27.53 -37.01
CA PRO A 262 1.13 -27.57 -38.20
C PRO A 262 0.36 -28.88 -38.34
N SER A 263 -0.85 -28.78 -38.91
CA SER A 263 -1.72 -29.89 -39.28
C SER A 263 -2.52 -29.59 -40.56
N VAL A 264 -2.89 -30.62 -41.32
CA VAL A 264 -3.63 -30.51 -42.59
C VAL A 264 -4.98 -31.20 -42.46
N LEU A 265 -6.08 -30.52 -42.81
CA LEU A 265 -7.42 -31.10 -42.88
C LEU A 265 -7.75 -31.51 -44.32
N GLN A 266 -8.28 -32.71 -44.50
CA GLN A 266 -8.68 -33.25 -45.80
C GLN A 266 -10.11 -33.81 -45.77
N VAL A 267 -10.76 -33.80 -46.94
CA VAL A 267 -12.12 -34.31 -47.17
C VAL A 267 -12.07 -35.41 -48.24
N LEU A 268 -12.84 -36.48 -48.06
CA LEU A 268 -12.94 -37.55 -49.06
C LEU A 268 -13.93 -37.16 -50.16
N ASN A 269 -13.45 -37.11 -51.40
CA ASN A 269 -14.30 -37.06 -52.58
C ASN A 269 -14.78 -38.48 -52.92
N THR A 270 -16.03 -38.79 -52.62
CA THR A 270 -16.60 -40.14 -52.80
C THR A 270 -16.87 -40.52 -54.25
N ARG A 271 -16.80 -39.58 -55.20
CA ARG A 271 -16.92 -39.89 -56.64
C ARG A 271 -15.62 -40.43 -57.23
N THR A 272 -14.50 -39.85 -56.83
CA THR A 272 -13.16 -40.21 -57.31
C THR A 272 -12.41 -41.12 -56.33
N ASN A 273 -12.94 -41.27 -55.11
CA ASN A 273 -12.31 -41.96 -53.99
C ASN A 273 -10.92 -41.38 -53.63
N THR A 274 -10.78 -40.06 -53.73
CA THR A 274 -9.54 -39.33 -53.45
C THR A 274 -9.70 -38.37 -52.27
N TRP A 275 -8.66 -38.24 -51.46
CA TRP A 275 -8.61 -37.24 -50.38
C TRP A 275 -8.10 -35.90 -50.91
N GLU A 276 -8.85 -34.84 -50.68
CA GLU A 276 -8.56 -33.47 -51.13
C GLU A 276 -8.35 -32.56 -49.92
N ASN A 277 -7.47 -31.55 -50.04
CA ASN A 277 -7.28 -30.58 -48.96
C ASN A 277 -8.55 -29.76 -48.78
N TYR A 278 -8.99 -29.60 -47.53
CA TYR A 278 -10.18 -28.83 -47.22
C TYR A 278 -10.01 -27.35 -47.59
N SER A 279 -11.01 -26.80 -48.25
CA SER A 279 -11.23 -25.36 -48.43
C SER A 279 -12.71 -25.05 -48.17
N ALA A 280 -12.99 -23.85 -47.66
CA ALA A 280 -14.36 -23.45 -47.36
C ALA A 280 -15.23 -23.49 -48.63
N GLY A 281 -16.38 -24.16 -48.57
CA GLY A 281 -17.32 -24.30 -49.69
C GLY A 281 -17.01 -25.45 -50.65
N ILE A 282 -16.03 -26.31 -50.34
CA ILE A 282 -15.73 -27.51 -51.14
C ILE A 282 -17.00 -28.34 -51.37
N THR A 283 -17.14 -28.89 -52.59
CA THR A 283 -18.31 -29.69 -52.95
C THR A 283 -18.22 -31.08 -52.33
N VAL A 284 -19.31 -31.55 -51.72
CA VAL A 284 -19.39 -32.87 -51.09
C VAL A 284 -20.56 -33.67 -51.67
N TYR A 285 -20.38 -34.99 -51.74
CA TYR A 285 -21.29 -35.87 -52.49
C TYR A 285 -22.00 -36.92 -51.64
N SER A 286 -21.65 -37.06 -50.36
CA SER A 286 -22.26 -38.02 -49.44
C SER A 286 -22.44 -37.42 -48.05
N ASN A 287 -23.43 -37.93 -47.32
CA ASN A 287 -23.72 -37.58 -45.93
C ASN A 287 -23.81 -38.86 -45.10
N PRO A 288 -23.02 -39.06 -44.03
CA PRO A 288 -21.99 -38.17 -43.49
C PRO A 288 -20.81 -37.91 -44.45
N ILE A 289 -20.19 -36.74 -44.31
CA ILE A 289 -18.95 -36.34 -44.99
C ILE A 289 -17.77 -36.93 -44.22
N SER A 290 -16.83 -37.61 -44.90
CA SER A 290 -15.62 -38.15 -44.25
C SER A 290 -14.47 -37.15 -44.31
N LEU A 291 -13.88 -36.87 -43.15
CA LEU A 291 -12.74 -35.97 -42.96
C LEU A 291 -11.57 -36.68 -42.30
N ARG A 292 -10.36 -36.13 -42.50
CA ARG A 292 -9.17 -36.54 -41.75
C ARG A 292 -8.21 -35.39 -41.48
N VAL A 293 -7.52 -35.45 -40.35
CA VAL A 293 -6.46 -34.53 -39.95
C VAL A 293 -5.12 -35.25 -39.99
N LEU A 294 -4.17 -34.67 -40.73
CA LEU A 294 -2.80 -35.17 -40.87
C LEU A 294 -1.87 -34.32 -40.00
N ARG A 295 -1.08 -34.97 -39.14
CA ARG A 295 -0.09 -34.32 -38.27
C ARG A 295 1.27 -34.98 -38.48
N ASN A 296 2.29 -34.20 -38.85
CA ASN A 296 3.62 -34.74 -39.19
C ASN A 296 4.23 -35.41 -37.96
N LYS A 297 4.73 -36.64 -38.12
CA LYS A 297 5.36 -37.43 -37.05
C LYS A 297 6.54 -36.69 -36.40
N SER A 298 7.29 -35.88 -37.15
CA SER A 298 8.40 -35.09 -36.59
C SER A 298 7.97 -34.01 -35.60
N ASN A 299 6.69 -33.66 -35.53
CA ASN A 299 6.16 -32.67 -34.59
C ASN A 299 5.65 -33.29 -33.29
N PHE A 300 5.76 -34.61 -33.12
CA PHE A 300 5.42 -35.29 -31.88
C PHE A 300 6.64 -35.40 -30.97
N THR A 301 6.48 -35.03 -29.71
CA THR A 301 7.53 -35.09 -28.67
C THR A 301 8.16 -36.47 -28.55
N ALA A 302 7.34 -37.52 -28.66
CA ALA A 302 7.81 -38.92 -28.66
C ALA A 302 8.77 -39.25 -29.82
N ALA A 303 8.62 -38.58 -30.97
CA ALA A 303 9.44 -38.80 -32.16
C ALA A 303 10.64 -37.85 -32.23
N ASN A 304 10.45 -36.56 -31.94
CA ASN A 304 11.52 -35.55 -32.02
C ASN A 304 12.43 -35.52 -30.79
N LYS A 305 12.07 -36.22 -29.70
CA LYS A 305 12.85 -36.30 -28.45
C LYS A 305 13.08 -34.95 -27.77
N THR A 306 12.22 -33.97 -28.04
CA THR A 306 12.20 -32.66 -27.39
C THR A 306 10.93 -32.49 -26.55
N SER A 307 10.87 -31.41 -25.77
CA SER A 307 9.68 -31.01 -25.03
C SER A 307 8.63 -30.28 -25.88
N PHE A 308 8.90 -30.06 -27.18
CA PHE A 308 8.10 -29.18 -28.04
C PHE A 308 7.20 -29.95 -29.00
N GLY A 309 5.93 -29.56 -29.06
CA GLY A 309 4.94 -30.07 -30.03
C GLY A 309 3.89 -31.03 -29.48
N TRP A 310 3.32 -31.87 -30.37
CA TRP A 310 2.21 -32.78 -30.07
C TRP A 310 2.61 -33.86 -29.05
N ALA A 311 1.69 -34.18 -28.13
CA ALA A 311 1.89 -35.22 -27.13
C ALA A 311 0.78 -36.26 -27.08
N ASP A 312 -0.42 -35.92 -27.58
CA ASP A 312 -1.54 -36.85 -27.59
C ASP A 312 -1.33 -38.06 -28.52
N ALA A 313 -2.04 -39.15 -28.21
CA ALA A 313 -2.12 -40.34 -29.04
C ALA A 313 -3.42 -40.41 -29.87
N ASN A 314 -4.05 -39.27 -30.16
CA ASN A 314 -5.36 -39.22 -30.80
C ASN A 314 -5.25 -39.35 -32.34
N TYR A 315 -5.06 -40.58 -32.82
CA TYR A 315 -5.04 -40.95 -34.24
C TYR A 315 -5.43 -42.43 -34.39
N GLN A 316 -6.04 -42.82 -35.51
CA GLN A 316 -6.43 -44.22 -35.76
C GLN A 316 -5.47 -44.95 -36.72
N SER A 317 -4.72 -44.21 -37.53
CA SER A 317 -3.77 -44.78 -38.49
C SER A 317 -2.57 -43.87 -38.70
N SER A 318 -1.55 -44.37 -39.40
CA SER A 318 -0.39 -43.56 -39.78
C SER A 318 0.22 -44.04 -41.11
N ASP A 319 0.92 -43.15 -41.81
CA ASP A 319 1.74 -43.47 -42.98
C ASP A 319 3.23 -43.20 -42.69
N SER A 320 4.11 -43.13 -43.70
CA SER A 320 5.54 -42.86 -43.49
C SER A 320 5.84 -41.48 -42.89
N THR A 321 4.95 -40.50 -43.05
CA THR A 321 5.15 -39.09 -42.71
C THR A 321 4.19 -38.58 -41.63
N TYR A 322 2.94 -39.03 -41.63
CA TYR A 322 1.85 -38.46 -40.84
C TYR A 322 1.20 -39.48 -39.90
N ASN A 323 0.79 -38.99 -38.73
CA ASN A 323 -0.28 -39.59 -37.93
C ASN A 323 -1.63 -39.03 -38.41
N ILE A 324 -2.62 -39.90 -38.58
CA ILE A 324 -3.89 -39.60 -39.26
C ILE A 324 -5.06 -39.85 -38.31
N TYR A 325 -5.84 -38.80 -38.07
CA TYR A 325 -7.09 -38.87 -37.32
C TYR A 325 -8.29 -38.69 -38.27
N SER A 326 -9.20 -39.67 -38.35
CA SER A 326 -10.37 -39.63 -39.23
C SER A 326 -11.67 -39.46 -38.44
N PHE A 327 -12.62 -38.71 -39.01
CA PHE A 327 -13.94 -38.49 -38.42
C PHE A 327 -15.01 -38.23 -39.49
N ASN A 328 -16.29 -38.35 -39.09
CA ASN A 328 -17.43 -38.06 -39.94
C ASN A 328 -18.13 -36.77 -39.50
N PHE A 329 -18.63 -36.02 -40.48
CA PHE A 329 -19.41 -34.80 -40.30
C PHE A 329 -20.80 -34.99 -40.91
N VAL A 330 -21.85 -34.75 -40.13
CA VAL A 330 -23.24 -34.84 -40.59
C VAL A 330 -23.71 -33.45 -41.04
N PHE A 331 -24.14 -33.32 -42.30
CA PHE A 331 -24.53 -32.04 -42.89
C PHE A 331 -26.07 -31.91 -43.10
N PRO A 332 -26.69 -30.75 -42.82
CA PRO A 332 -26.11 -29.62 -42.09
C PRO A 332 -25.88 -29.98 -40.61
N SER A 333 -24.82 -29.43 -40.02
CA SER A 333 -24.57 -29.58 -38.58
C SER A 333 -25.14 -28.37 -37.83
N THR A 334 -25.83 -28.63 -36.71
CA THR A 334 -26.38 -27.58 -35.82
C THR A 334 -25.86 -27.72 -34.38
N GLY A 335 -24.96 -28.67 -34.14
CA GLY A 335 -24.37 -28.95 -32.83
C GLY A 335 -22.93 -28.49 -32.73
N ASP A 336 -22.50 -28.17 -31.51
CA ASP A 336 -21.10 -27.90 -31.18
C ASP A 336 -20.34 -29.23 -30.99
N ILE A 337 -19.94 -29.83 -32.11
CA ILE A 337 -19.06 -31.00 -32.15
C ILE A 337 -17.68 -30.56 -32.58
N TYR A 338 -16.66 -31.10 -31.92
CA TYR A 338 -15.27 -30.80 -32.23
C TYR A 338 -14.38 -32.03 -32.11
N HIS A 339 -13.22 -31.94 -32.75
CA HIS A 339 -12.14 -32.93 -32.64
C HIS A 339 -10.89 -32.25 -32.09
N GLU A 340 -10.27 -32.86 -31.08
CA GLU A 340 -9.27 -32.23 -30.24
C GLU A 340 -7.88 -32.89 -30.35
N PHE A 341 -6.83 -32.05 -30.35
CA PHE A 341 -5.42 -32.43 -30.38
C PHE A 341 -4.63 -31.58 -29.37
N GLN A 342 -3.64 -32.15 -28.69
CA GLN A 342 -2.99 -31.51 -27.54
C GLN A 342 -1.45 -31.54 -27.62
N THR A 343 -0.81 -30.41 -27.28
CA THR A 343 0.64 -30.31 -27.11
C THR A 343 1.08 -30.72 -25.70
N LEU A 344 2.36 -31.05 -25.51
CA LEU A 344 2.88 -31.42 -24.19
C LEU A 344 2.73 -30.29 -23.15
N ALA A 345 2.79 -29.04 -23.61
CA ALA A 345 2.60 -27.84 -22.79
C ALA A 345 1.13 -27.56 -22.41
N GLY A 346 0.19 -28.39 -22.86
CA GLY A 346 -1.24 -28.25 -22.53
C GLY A 346 -2.02 -27.35 -23.47
N GLY A 347 -1.45 -26.95 -24.61
CA GLY A 347 -2.17 -26.24 -25.67
C GLY A 347 -3.08 -27.17 -26.45
N VAL A 348 -4.30 -26.72 -26.76
CA VAL A 348 -5.33 -27.52 -27.40
C VAL A 348 -5.72 -26.93 -28.76
N ARG A 349 -5.66 -27.74 -29.82
CA ARG A 349 -6.23 -27.42 -31.13
C ARG A 349 -7.54 -28.16 -31.31
N ARG A 350 -8.62 -27.42 -31.56
CA ARG A 350 -9.92 -28.00 -31.94
C ARG A 350 -10.24 -27.68 -33.39
N TYR A 351 -10.87 -28.64 -34.06
CA TYR A 351 -11.59 -28.42 -35.31
C TYR A 351 -13.08 -28.50 -35.00
N HIS A 352 -13.75 -27.36 -34.94
CA HIS A 352 -15.18 -27.32 -34.69
C HIS A 352 -15.94 -27.57 -35.99
N HIS A 353 -17.01 -28.36 -35.91
CA HIS A 353 -17.91 -28.58 -37.05
C HIS A 353 -18.52 -27.25 -37.53
N SER A 354 -18.77 -26.30 -36.62
CA SER A 354 -19.28 -24.96 -36.95
C SER A 354 -18.32 -24.10 -37.79
N GLU A 355 -17.03 -24.42 -37.83
CA GLU A 355 -16.02 -23.72 -38.65
C GLU A 355 -15.93 -24.29 -40.08
N LEU A 356 -16.60 -25.42 -40.34
CA LEU A 356 -16.54 -26.12 -41.61
C LEU A 356 -17.73 -25.73 -42.49
N SER A 357 -17.43 -25.35 -43.73
CA SER A 357 -18.40 -24.94 -44.74
C SER A 357 -18.28 -25.83 -45.97
N PHE A 358 -19.42 -26.34 -46.44
CA PHE A 358 -19.51 -27.29 -47.54
C PHE A 358 -20.63 -26.91 -48.51
N THR A 359 -20.45 -27.23 -49.79
CA THR A 359 -21.49 -27.14 -50.81
C THR A 359 -22.03 -28.55 -51.08
N PRO A 360 -23.25 -28.91 -50.62
CA PRO A 360 -23.80 -30.23 -50.88
C PRO A 360 -24.15 -30.38 -52.37
N SER A 361 -23.85 -31.54 -52.95
CA SER A 361 -24.37 -31.90 -54.27
C SER A 361 -25.92 -31.92 -54.25
N PRO A 362 -26.62 -31.54 -55.33
CA PRO A 362 -28.09 -31.56 -55.38
C PRO A 362 -28.74 -32.92 -55.09
N THR A 363 -27.96 -34.00 -55.18
CA THR A 363 -28.41 -35.39 -54.96
C THR A 363 -28.09 -35.92 -53.56
N MET A 364 -27.40 -35.14 -52.71
CA MET A 364 -27.01 -35.54 -51.37
C MET A 364 -28.19 -35.43 -50.39
N GLU A 365 -28.57 -36.53 -49.74
CA GLU A 365 -29.60 -36.53 -48.69
C GLU A 365 -29.08 -35.75 -47.46
N LEU A 366 -29.85 -34.74 -47.03
CA LEU A 366 -29.49 -33.86 -45.92
C LEU A 366 -30.02 -34.39 -44.59
N ALA A 367 -29.27 -34.20 -43.52
CA ALA A 367 -29.69 -34.50 -42.14
C ALA A 367 -30.78 -33.51 -41.66
N PRO A 368 -31.52 -33.81 -40.58
CA PRO A 368 -32.44 -32.85 -39.97
C PRO A 368 -31.73 -31.55 -39.60
N LYS A 369 -32.43 -30.42 -39.73
CA LYS A 369 -31.92 -29.11 -39.29
C LYS A 369 -32.92 -28.48 -38.33
N VAL A 370 -32.57 -28.44 -37.05
CA VAL A 370 -33.35 -27.73 -36.03
C VAL A 370 -33.17 -26.23 -36.22
N THR A 371 -34.28 -25.50 -36.35
CA THR A 371 -34.33 -24.05 -36.54
C THR A 371 -34.71 -23.32 -35.26
N SER A 372 -35.45 -23.95 -34.35
CA SER A 372 -35.73 -23.41 -33.01
C SER A 372 -36.07 -24.51 -32.00
N LYS A 373 -35.93 -24.20 -30.72
CA LYS A 373 -36.27 -25.07 -29.60
C LYS A 373 -36.74 -24.26 -28.40
N GLU A 374 -37.63 -24.83 -27.60
CA GLU A 374 -38.12 -24.25 -26.34
C GLU A 374 -38.25 -25.36 -25.29
N ILE A 375 -37.98 -25.04 -24.04
CA ILE A 375 -38.16 -25.94 -22.89
C ILE A 375 -39.16 -25.34 -21.90
N PHE A 376 -40.07 -26.17 -21.39
CA PHE A 376 -41.12 -25.74 -20.46
C PHE A 376 -40.69 -25.95 -19.01
N ARG A 377 -40.72 -24.87 -18.24
CA ARG A 377 -40.39 -24.85 -16.82
C ARG A 377 -41.68 -24.99 -16.00
N SER A 378 -41.91 -26.17 -15.44
CA SER A 378 -43.18 -26.52 -14.77
C SER A 378 -43.39 -25.82 -13.42
N ASP A 379 -42.31 -25.44 -12.74
CA ASP A 379 -42.33 -24.70 -11.48
C ASP A 379 -42.69 -23.21 -11.66
N THR A 380 -42.47 -22.63 -12.85
CA THR A 380 -42.85 -21.23 -13.15
C THR A 380 -43.95 -21.09 -14.20
N GLY A 381 -44.31 -22.18 -14.88
CA GLY A 381 -45.34 -22.21 -15.92
C GLY A 381 -44.95 -21.52 -17.23
N LYS A 382 -43.64 -21.40 -17.53
CA LYS A 382 -43.14 -20.63 -18.69
C LYS A 382 -42.35 -21.50 -19.67
N TRP A 383 -42.55 -21.22 -20.97
CA TRP A 383 -41.66 -21.68 -22.04
C TRP A 383 -40.47 -20.74 -22.19
N SER A 384 -39.29 -21.29 -22.49
CA SER A 384 -38.10 -20.50 -22.76
C SER A 384 -37.25 -21.13 -23.86
N SER A 385 -36.67 -20.30 -24.72
CA SER A 385 -35.72 -20.72 -25.76
C SER A 385 -34.31 -20.98 -25.21
N ALA A 386 -34.03 -20.51 -23.99
CA ALA A 386 -32.77 -20.71 -23.28
C ALA A 386 -33.01 -20.91 -21.78
N THR A 387 -32.05 -21.53 -21.11
CA THR A 387 -32.00 -21.65 -19.65
C THR A 387 -30.83 -20.82 -19.11
N GLY A 388 -30.77 -20.62 -17.80
CA GLY A 388 -29.74 -19.81 -17.16
C GLY A 388 -29.50 -20.22 -15.72
N ASN A 389 -28.90 -19.32 -14.95
CA ASN A 389 -28.61 -19.51 -13.54
C ASN A 389 -29.90 -19.48 -12.72
N VAL A 390 -30.10 -20.51 -11.89
CA VAL A 390 -31.30 -20.69 -11.06
C VAL A 390 -30.91 -21.26 -9.70
N ARG A 391 -31.77 -21.17 -8.69
CA ARG A 391 -31.57 -21.94 -7.44
C ARG A 391 -31.95 -23.40 -7.62
N THR A 392 -33.12 -23.61 -8.21
CA THR A 392 -33.67 -24.91 -8.58
C THR A 392 -34.43 -24.79 -9.89
N ALA A 393 -34.68 -25.91 -10.58
CA ALA A 393 -35.55 -25.94 -11.75
C ALA A 393 -36.20 -27.31 -11.98
N LYS A 394 -37.41 -27.32 -12.56
CA LYS A 394 -38.08 -28.52 -13.06
C LYS A 394 -38.61 -28.33 -14.48
N PHE A 395 -38.17 -29.17 -15.42
CA PHE A 395 -38.60 -29.13 -16.81
C PHE A 395 -39.34 -30.39 -17.22
N THR A 396 -40.50 -30.23 -17.88
CA THR A 396 -41.38 -31.37 -18.21
C THR A 396 -41.67 -31.54 -19.70
N GLN A 397 -41.39 -30.53 -20.53
CA GLN A 397 -41.62 -30.62 -21.98
C GLN A 397 -40.54 -29.88 -22.78
N ILE A 398 -40.25 -30.37 -23.98
CA ILE A 398 -39.39 -29.69 -24.96
C ILE A 398 -40.12 -29.66 -26.30
N ARG A 399 -40.19 -28.49 -26.91
CA ARG A 399 -40.74 -28.24 -28.25
C ARG A 399 -39.59 -27.94 -29.21
N VAL A 400 -39.64 -28.49 -30.41
CA VAL A 400 -38.61 -28.27 -31.45
C VAL A 400 -39.25 -27.96 -32.80
N THR A 401 -38.58 -27.13 -33.58
CA THR A 401 -38.92 -26.80 -34.97
C THR A 401 -37.75 -27.18 -35.88
N THR A 402 -38.02 -27.78 -37.03
CA THR A 402 -37.03 -28.21 -38.03
C THR A 402 -37.40 -27.75 -39.44
N GLU A 403 -36.44 -27.78 -40.35
CA GLU A 403 -36.74 -27.80 -41.79
C GLU A 403 -37.46 -29.11 -42.19
N PRO A 404 -38.35 -29.09 -43.20
CA PRO A 404 -38.93 -30.31 -43.74
C PRO A 404 -37.88 -31.23 -44.38
N ARG A 405 -38.11 -32.54 -44.27
CA ARG A 405 -37.36 -33.59 -44.97
C ARG A 405 -38.31 -34.55 -45.68
N ASN A 406 -37.78 -35.29 -46.65
CA ASN A 406 -38.47 -36.33 -47.41
C ASN A 406 -38.56 -37.67 -46.64
N TYR A 407 -38.16 -37.69 -45.38
CA TYR A 407 -38.23 -38.83 -44.46
C TYR A 407 -38.74 -38.37 -43.08
N VAL A 408 -39.20 -39.30 -42.25
CA VAL A 408 -39.62 -39.02 -40.88
C VAL A 408 -38.39 -38.65 -40.04
N GLN A 409 -38.41 -37.46 -39.44
CA GLN A 409 -37.32 -36.99 -38.59
C GLN A 409 -37.62 -37.37 -37.13
N ARG A 410 -36.59 -37.69 -36.37
CA ARG A 410 -36.68 -37.98 -34.93
C ARG A 410 -35.81 -36.99 -34.18
N VAL A 411 -36.37 -36.33 -33.17
CA VAL A 411 -35.61 -35.51 -32.23
C VAL A 411 -35.77 -36.08 -30.83
N ALA A 412 -34.67 -36.31 -30.14
CA ALA A 412 -34.64 -36.93 -28.83
C ALA A 412 -33.72 -36.16 -27.87
N ALA A 413 -34.00 -36.23 -26.57
CA ALA A 413 -33.05 -35.83 -25.56
C ALA A 413 -31.91 -36.85 -25.47
N ASN A 414 -30.67 -36.40 -25.44
CA ASN A 414 -29.51 -37.30 -25.41
C ASN A 414 -29.43 -38.11 -24.10
N SER A 415 -29.85 -37.51 -22.97
CA SER A 415 -29.81 -38.17 -21.65
C SER A 415 -30.79 -39.33 -21.53
N ASN A 416 -31.86 -39.33 -22.32
CA ASN A 416 -32.80 -40.44 -22.39
C ASN A 416 -33.40 -40.49 -23.80
N ARG A 417 -32.94 -41.45 -24.61
CA ARG A 417 -33.39 -41.59 -25.99
C ARG A 417 -34.88 -42.01 -26.12
N ASN A 418 -35.54 -42.39 -25.02
CA ASN A 418 -36.99 -42.61 -24.99
C ASN A 418 -37.78 -41.31 -24.85
N TRP A 419 -37.14 -40.20 -24.46
CA TRP A 419 -37.72 -38.87 -24.56
C TRP A 419 -37.47 -38.33 -25.95
N TYR A 420 -38.42 -38.60 -26.85
CA TYR A 420 -38.34 -38.18 -28.24
C TYR A 420 -39.69 -37.74 -28.76
N CYS A 421 -39.65 -37.05 -29.91
CA CYS A 421 -40.82 -36.83 -30.73
C CYS A 421 -40.48 -37.05 -32.21
N LEU A 422 -41.49 -37.45 -32.98
CA LEU A 422 -41.37 -37.69 -34.42
C LEU A 422 -41.95 -36.50 -35.17
N ILE A 423 -41.28 -36.12 -36.26
CA ILE A 423 -41.72 -35.09 -37.18
C ILE A 423 -42.03 -35.79 -38.51
N PRO A 424 -43.31 -35.89 -38.90
CA PRO A 424 -43.71 -36.54 -40.14
C PRO A 424 -43.06 -35.93 -41.39
N VAL A 425 -43.06 -36.68 -42.49
CA VAL A 425 -42.59 -36.19 -43.80
C VAL A 425 -43.26 -34.87 -44.14
N GLY A 426 -42.48 -33.87 -44.55
CA GLY A 426 -42.98 -32.54 -44.90
C GLY A 426 -43.37 -31.63 -43.70
N SER A 427 -43.43 -32.15 -42.48
CA SER A 427 -43.76 -31.37 -41.27
C SER A 427 -42.54 -30.67 -40.67
N THR A 428 -42.77 -29.70 -39.78
CA THR A 428 -41.72 -28.80 -39.26
C THR A 428 -41.58 -28.80 -37.74
N GLY A 429 -42.33 -29.56 -36.96
CA GLY A 429 -42.16 -29.50 -35.50
C GLY A 429 -42.84 -30.61 -34.71
N CYS A 430 -42.39 -30.78 -33.47
CA CYS A 430 -42.97 -31.72 -32.51
C CYS A 430 -42.68 -31.29 -31.07
N THR A 431 -43.37 -31.90 -30.11
CA THR A 431 -43.14 -31.72 -28.66
C THR A 431 -42.91 -33.08 -28.01
N MET A 432 -41.89 -33.18 -27.16
CA MET A 432 -41.57 -34.37 -26.36
C MET A 432 -41.79 -34.08 -24.87
N ASN A 433 -42.17 -35.11 -24.11
CA ASN A 433 -42.23 -35.05 -22.65
C ASN A 433 -40.88 -35.46 -22.07
N VAL A 434 -40.43 -34.75 -21.03
CA VAL A 434 -39.17 -34.97 -20.30
C VAL A 434 -39.44 -34.87 -18.79
N ASP A 435 -38.46 -35.22 -17.96
CA ASP A 435 -38.51 -34.97 -16.51
C ASP A 435 -37.12 -34.65 -15.97
N TYR A 436 -36.71 -33.38 -16.11
CA TYR A 436 -35.46 -32.88 -15.54
C TYR A 436 -35.74 -32.14 -14.23
N ILE A 437 -35.07 -32.52 -13.15
CA ILE A 437 -35.20 -31.91 -11.81
C ILE A 437 -33.81 -31.54 -11.28
N PHE A 438 -33.66 -30.28 -10.86
CA PHE A 438 -32.42 -29.72 -10.34
C PHE A 438 -32.64 -29.12 -8.96
N THR A 439 -32.21 -29.82 -7.92
CA THR A 439 -32.46 -29.47 -6.50
C THR A 439 -31.27 -29.69 -5.57
N SER A 440 -30.17 -30.27 -6.04
CA SER A 440 -28.92 -30.40 -5.27
C SER A 440 -28.26 -29.05 -4.98
N ASP A 441 -27.28 -29.05 -4.07
CA ASP A 441 -26.53 -27.87 -3.62
C ASP A 441 -26.00 -27.02 -4.77
N LYS A 442 -25.32 -27.61 -5.75
CA LYS A 442 -24.91 -26.93 -6.99
C LYS A 442 -24.77 -27.87 -8.16
N GLY A 443 -24.73 -27.32 -9.38
CA GLY A 443 -24.35 -28.07 -10.56
C GLY A 443 -24.70 -27.40 -11.88
N MET A 444 -24.22 -28.02 -12.96
CA MET A 444 -24.40 -27.56 -14.32
C MET A 444 -24.71 -28.77 -15.19
N GLN A 445 -25.76 -28.68 -16.01
CA GLN A 445 -26.11 -29.74 -16.94
C GLN A 445 -26.41 -29.18 -18.33
N TYR A 446 -25.78 -29.82 -19.32
CA TYR A 446 -26.17 -29.70 -20.72
C TYR A 446 -27.29 -30.69 -21.05
N ILE A 447 -28.47 -30.17 -21.35
CA ILE A 447 -29.58 -30.94 -21.91
C ILE A 447 -29.40 -30.94 -23.42
N HIS A 448 -28.61 -31.88 -23.93
CA HIS A 448 -28.35 -32.05 -25.35
C HIS A 448 -29.56 -32.66 -26.07
N LEU A 449 -29.90 -32.11 -27.23
CA LEU A 449 -30.85 -32.69 -28.17
C LEU A 449 -30.09 -33.38 -29.30
N VAL A 450 -30.60 -34.49 -29.79
CA VAL A 450 -30.07 -35.19 -30.96
C VAL A 450 -31.19 -35.32 -31.98
N SER A 451 -30.90 -34.98 -33.23
CA SER A 451 -31.82 -35.13 -34.35
C SER A 451 -31.26 -36.10 -35.35
N GLY A 452 -32.11 -36.97 -35.90
CA GLY A 452 -31.74 -37.97 -36.90
C GLY A 452 -32.92 -38.41 -37.76
N LYS A 453 -32.67 -39.40 -38.63
CA LYS A 453 -33.69 -40.06 -39.44
C LYS A 453 -34.27 -41.22 -38.66
N ASP A 454 -35.59 -41.33 -38.61
CA ASP A 454 -36.24 -42.39 -37.84
C ASP A 454 -35.83 -43.78 -38.34
N GLY A 455 -35.66 -44.73 -37.40
CA GLY A 455 -35.24 -46.10 -37.70
C GLY A 455 -33.76 -46.32 -38.07
N THR A 456 -32.92 -45.27 -38.06
CA THR A 456 -31.47 -45.37 -38.34
C THR A 456 -30.65 -44.40 -37.51
N ALA A 457 -29.37 -44.70 -37.29
CA ALA A 457 -28.42 -43.81 -36.61
C ALA A 457 -27.58 -42.95 -37.58
N ILE A 458 -27.76 -43.10 -38.90
CA ILE A 458 -26.86 -42.52 -39.93
C ILE A 458 -26.81 -40.98 -39.90
N TYR A 459 -27.84 -40.32 -39.36
CA TYR A 459 -27.90 -38.86 -39.22
C TYR A 459 -28.04 -38.38 -37.78
N ASP A 460 -27.86 -39.26 -36.79
CA ASP A 460 -27.90 -38.85 -35.39
C ASP A 460 -26.78 -37.83 -35.13
N ASN A 461 -27.18 -36.57 -35.00
CA ASN A 461 -26.26 -35.47 -34.74
C ASN A 461 -26.82 -34.56 -33.64
N LEU A 462 -25.92 -33.90 -32.91
CA LEU A 462 -26.28 -32.93 -31.90
C LEU A 462 -27.07 -31.77 -32.56
N ALA A 463 -28.25 -31.50 -32.01
CA ALA A 463 -29.25 -30.57 -32.53
C ALA A 463 -29.45 -29.37 -31.60
N GLY A 464 -28.37 -29.01 -30.90
CA GLY A 464 -28.31 -27.98 -29.86
C GLY A 464 -28.51 -28.52 -28.44
N ALA A 465 -28.30 -27.66 -27.45
CA ALA A 465 -28.50 -27.96 -26.03
C ALA A 465 -29.16 -26.81 -25.25
N PHE A 466 -29.74 -27.12 -24.10
CA PHE A 466 -30.00 -26.14 -23.03
C PHE A 466 -28.92 -26.27 -21.96
N VAL A 467 -28.52 -25.15 -21.34
CA VAL A 467 -27.52 -25.13 -20.26
C VAL A 467 -28.18 -24.65 -19.00
N VAL A 468 -28.40 -25.56 -18.06
CA VAL A 468 -28.99 -25.24 -16.75
C VAL A 468 -27.86 -25.20 -15.74
N ILE A 469 -27.74 -24.09 -15.02
CA ILE A 469 -26.78 -23.91 -13.94
C ILE A 469 -27.60 -23.65 -12.69
N TRP A 470 -27.37 -24.44 -11.64
CA TRP A 470 -28.05 -24.25 -10.37
C TRP A 470 -27.10 -24.12 -9.20
N ASP A 471 -27.54 -23.35 -8.21
CA ASP A 471 -26.77 -23.02 -7.02
C ASP A 471 -27.67 -22.71 -5.81
N ASN A 472 -27.43 -23.37 -4.69
CA ASN A 472 -28.09 -23.17 -3.41
C ASN A 472 -27.09 -22.86 -2.28
N ASN A 473 -25.79 -22.83 -2.60
CA ASN A 473 -24.74 -22.60 -1.62
C ASN A 473 -24.43 -21.10 -1.54
N PRO A 474 -24.42 -20.49 -0.35
CA PRO A 474 -23.91 -19.14 -0.20
C PRO A 474 -22.38 -19.11 -0.23
N PRO A 475 -21.77 -18.00 -0.68
CA PRO A 475 -20.35 -17.78 -0.49
C PRO A 475 -20.00 -17.68 1.00
N VAL A 476 -18.69 -17.60 1.31
CA VAL A 476 -18.18 -17.52 2.68
C VAL A 476 -17.35 -16.25 2.84
N ILE A 477 -17.69 -15.42 3.84
CA ILE A 477 -16.89 -14.24 4.21
C ILE A 477 -15.85 -14.69 5.25
N ASN A 478 -14.57 -14.70 4.87
CA ASN A 478 -13.48 -15.19 5.73
C ASN A 478 -12.95 -14.12 6.68
N ALA A 479 -12.89 -12.86 6.23
CA ALA A 479 -12.33 -11.76 7.00
C ALA A 479 -13.00 -10.44 6.62
N VAL A 480 -13.16 -9.57 7.61
CA VAL A 480 -13.58 -8.17 7.43
C VAL A 480 -12.73 -7.28 8.32
N LYS A 481 -12.23 -6.17 7.78
CA LYS A 481 -11.43 -5.18 8.52
C LYS A 481 -11.89 -3.77 8.19
N ILE A 482 -12.15 -2.98 9.23
CA ILE A 482 -12.45 -1.54 9.12
C ILE A 482 -11.14 -0.76 9.19
N ASN A 483 -10.79 -0.07 8.10
CA ASN A 483 -9.58 0.75 8.00
C ASN A 483 -9.95 2.23 8.20
N ARG A 484 -9.84 2.69 9.45
CA ARG A 484 -10.25 4.05 9.88
C ARG A 484 -9.52 5.16 9.11
N MET A 485 -8.20 5.05 8.98
CA MET A 485 -7.35 6.02 8.26
C MET A 485 -7.67 6.11 6.77
N ASP A 486 -7.91 4.96 6.12
CA ASP A 486 -8.18 4.89 4.68
C ASP A 486 -9.67 5.07 4.33
N LYS A 487 -10.50 5.33 5.35
CA LYS A 487 -11.96 5.51 5.27
C LYS A 487 -12.68 4.40 4.48
N ASN A 488 -12.26 3.15 4.67
CA ASN A 488 -12.84 2.00 3.97
C ASN A 488 -12.95 0.74 4.83
N VAL A 489 -13.74 -0.22 4.36
CA VAL A 489 -13.82 -1.59 4.86
C VAL A 489 -13.28 -2.52 3.79
N THR A 490 -12.40 -3.43 4.17
CA THR A 490 -11.89 -4.50 3.32
C THR A 490 -12.48 -5.83 3.75
N MET A 491 -12.91 -6.66 2.80
CA MET A 491 -13.39 -8.02 3.06
C MET A 491 -12.78 -9.04 2.11
N THR A 492 -12.57 -10.26 2.60
CA THR A 492 -12.13 -11.41 1.80
C THR A 492 -13.20 -12.48 1.81
N VAL A 493 -13.61 -12.92 0.62
CA VAL A 493 -14.74 -13.83 0.39
C VAL A 493 -14.28 -15.00 -0.47
N THR A 494 -14.65 -16.21 -0.09
CA THR A 494 -14.42 -17.43 -0.88
C THR A 494 -15.75 -17.97 -1.37
N ASP A 495 -15.77 -18.37 -2.63
CA ASP A 495 -16.87 -19.09 -3.23
C ASP A 495 -16.34 -20.47 -3.67
N ASP A 496 -16.64 -21.50 -2.87
CA ASP A 496 -16.16 -22.85 -3.10
C ASP A 496 -16.85 -23.56 -4.27
N ASP A 497 -17.96 -22.98 -4.75
CA ASP A 497 -18.67 -23.49 -5.89
C ASP A 497 -17.95 -23.18 -7.20
N ARG A 498 -17.18 -22.09 -7.24
CA ARG A 498 -16.31 -21.73 -8.38
C ARG A 498 -15.31 -22.83 -8.69
N ILE A 499 -15.11 -23.03 -9.99
CA ILE A 499 -14.10 -23.95 -10.53
C ILE A 499 -13.16 -23.22 -11.47
N ASN A 500 -11.88 -23.64 -11.45
CA ASN A 500 -10.83 -23.06 -12.27
C ASN A 500 -10.94 -23.59 -13.71
N GLY A 501 -11.93 -23.09 -14.46
CA GLY A 501 -12.31 -23.63 -15.76
C GLY A 501 -13.10 -22.64 -16.61
N TRP A 502 -13.57 -23.10 -17.77
CA TRP A 502 -14.43 -22.27 -18.62
C TRP A 502 -15.78 -21.94 -17.96
N GLN A 503 -16.18 -22.74 -16.95
CA GLN A 503 -17.37 -22.54 -16.12
C GLN A 503 -17.17 -21.55 -14.97
N ILE A 504 -16.04 -20.85 -14.88
CA ILE A 504 -15.72 -19.97 -13.74
C ILE A 504 -16.80 -18.90 -13.45
N GLY A 505 -17.60 -18.53 -14.46
CA GLY A 505 -18.73 -17.60 -14.33
C GLY A 505 -20.07 -18.24 -13.99
N ALA A 506 -20.15 -19.55 -13.73
CA ALA A 506 -21.41 -20.26 -13.47
C ALA A 506 -21.93 -20.07 -12.03
N TRP A 507 -21.02 -20.07 -11.06
CA TRP A 507 -21.30 -19.96 -9.61
C TRP A 507 -20.45 -18.83 -9.05
N ASP A 508 -20.67 -17.60 -9.52
CA ASP A 508 -19.76 -16.49 -9.21
C ASP A 508 -20.35 -15.54 -8.16
N THR A 509 -19.53 -15.08 -7.23
CA THR A 509 -19.91 -14.03 -6.29
C THR A 509 -19.71 -12.64 -6.91
N ARG A 510 -20.75 -11.81 -6.91
CA ARG A 510 -20.77 -10.54 -7.66
C ARG A 510 -21.14 -9.31 -6.84
N GLU A 511 -21.94 -9.46 -5.80
CA GLU A 511 -22.32 -8.35 -4.94
C GLU A 511 -21.64 -8.48 -3.59
N PHE A 512 -21.11 -7.36 -3.09
CA PHE A 512 -20.45 -7.25 -1.80
C PHE A 512 -20.87 -5.92 -1.18
N GLY A 513 -20.99 -5.87 0.13
CA GLY A 513 -21.29 -4.61 0.80
C GLY A 513 -21.25 -4.72 2.31
N VAL A 514 -21.40 -3.58 2.97
CA VAL A 514 -21.57 -3.50 4.41
C VAL A 514 -22.83 -2.75 4.77
N VAL A 515 -23.48 -3.19 5.83
CA VAL A 515 -24.67 -2.56 6.38
C VAL A 515 -24.26 -1.76 7.60
N LEU A 516 -24.54 -0.46 7.58
CA LEU A 516 -24.31 0.46 8.70
C LEU A 516 -25.63 0.89 9.30
N LYS A 517 -25.56 1.36 10.55
CA LYS A 517 -26.67 2.00 11.25
C LYS A 517 -26.22 3.34 11.80
N THR A 518 -26.96 4.40 11.51
CA THR A 518 -26.73 5.73 12.09
C THR A 518 -27.13 5.75 13.57
N GLU A 519 -26.65 6.74 14.32
CA GLU A 519 -27.09 6.98 15.70
C GLU A 519 -28.62 7.18 15.82
N THR A 520 -29.27 7.77 14.81
CA THR A 520 -30.74 7.92 14.74
C THR A 520 -31.49 6.63 14.41
N GLY A 521 -30.77 5.55 14.08
CA GLY A 521 -31.32 4.23 13.81
C GLY A 521 -31.58 3.90 12.34
N ASN A 522 -31.26 4.80 11.40
CA ASN A 522 -31.40 4.55 9.97
C ASN A 522 -30.36 3.53 9.50
N VAL A 523 -30.77 2.59 8.66
CA VAL A 523 -29.89 1.58 8.07
C VAL A 523 -29.41 2.04 6.69
N ILE A 524 -28.11 1.93 6.45
CA ILE A 524 -27.45 2.29 5.20
C ILE A 524 -26.78 1.03 4.64
N ASP A 525 -27.11 0.67 3.40
CA ASP A 525 -26.41 -0.37 2.64
C ASP A 525 -25.33 0.29 1.78
N LEU A 526 -24.06 0.01 2.07
CA LEU A 526 -22.92 0.47 1.29
C LEU A 526 -22.37 -0.68 0.43
N PRO A 527 -22.59 -0.66 -0.90
CA PRO A 527 -22.00 -1.64 -1.79
C PRO A 527 -20.48 -1.41 -1.96
N ALA A 528 -19.77 -2.47 -2.34
CA ALA A 528 -18.35 -2.37 -2.65
C ALA A 528 -18.07 -1.46 -3.85
N ARG A 529 -17.02 -0.66 -3.70
CA ARG A 529 -16.54 0.25 -4.75
C ARG A 529 -15.72 -0.50 -5.79
N THR A 530 -14.87 -1.40 -5.33
CA THR A 530 -14.03 -2.25 -6.17
C THR A 530 -13.88 -3.63 -5.54
N TRP A 531 -13.53 -4.61 -6.36
CA TRP A 531 -13.06 -5.91 -5.89
C TRP A 531 -12.02 -6.47 -6.84
N THR A 532 -11.16 -7.33 -6.31
CA THR A 532 -10.12 -8.06 -7.05
C THR A 532 -10.19 -9.55 -6.72
N GLU A 533 -9.44 -10.36 -7.46
CA GLU A 533 -9.35 -11.81 -7.23
C GLU A 533 -7.92 -12.15 -6.79
N SER A 534 -7.78 -12.83 -5.65
CA SER A 534 -6.50 -13.47 -5.29
C SER A 534 -6.31 -14.78 -6.06
N ASP A 535 -7.42 -15.47 -6.35
CA ASP A 535 -7.50 -16.62 -7.24
C ASP A 535 -8.93 -16.81 -7.77
N PHE A 536 -9.20 -17.95 -8.41
CA PHE A 536 -10.48 -18.25 -9.03
C PHE A 536 -11.63 -18.47 -8.03
N LYS A 537 -11.40 -18.55 -6.72
CA LYS A 537 -12.44 -18.70 -5.69
C LYS A 537 -12.50 -17.49 -4.76
N THR A 538 -11.37 -16.85 -4.53
CA THR A 538 -11.18 -15.86 -3.47
C THR A 538 -11.18 -14.44 -4.03
N LYS A 539 -12.14 -13.64 -3.56
CA LYS A 539 -12.34 -12.24 -3.93
C LYS A 539 -12.06 -11.33 -2.76
N ASN A 540 -11.47 -10.18 -3.03
CA ASN A 540 -11.21 -9.14 -2.04
C ASN A 540 -11.95 -7.88 -2.44
N ALA A 541 -12.91 -7.44 -1.62
CA ALA A 541 -13.72 -6.27 -1.90
C ALA A 541 -13.32 -5.10 -0.99
N VAL A 542 -13.41 -3.89 -1.54
CA VAL A 542 -13.15 -2.63 -0.85
C VAL A 542 -14.43 -1.79 -0.87
N ILE A 543 -14.90 -1.42 0.32
CA ILE A 543 -16.13 -0.66 0.53
C ILE A 543 -15.74 0.68 1.12
N SER A 544 -15.98 1.77 0.39
CA SER A 544 -15.63 3.11 0.84
C SER A 544 -16.76 3.68 1.68
N TYR A 545 -16.43 4.30 2.81
CA TYR A 545 -17.37 5.13 3.58
C TYR A 545 -16.93 6.59 3.64
N ALA A 546 -15.92 6.98 2.85
CA ALA A 546 -15.40 8.34 2.81
C ALA A 546 -16.44 9.41 2.43
N ASP A 547 -17.48 9.03 1.69
CA ASP A 547 -18.54 9.95 1.21
C ASP A 547 -19.74 10.02 2.19
N LEU A 548 -19.70 9.29 3.31
CA LEU A 548 -20.73 9.42 4.33
C LEU A 548 -20.56 10.74 5.10
N PRO A 549 -21.67 11.40 5.50
CA PRO A 549 -21.61 12.56 6.37
C PRO A 549 -20.93 12.28 7.72
N ASP A 550 -20.47 13.34 8.36
CA ASP A 550 -19.93 13.25 9.73
C ASP A 550 -21.00 12.77 10.71
N GLY A 551 -20.58 11.91 11.64
CA GLY A 551 -21.47 11.34 12.64
C GLY A 551 -20.99 10.00 13.18
N LYS A 552 -21.82 9.44 14.07
CA LYS A 552 -21.60 8.12 14.66
C LYS A 552 -22.42 7.06 13.93
N TYR A 553 -21.73 5.98 13.59
CA TYR A 553 -22.25 4.82 12.89
C TYR A 553 -21.92 3.55 13.67
N THR A 554 -22.75 2.54 13.51
CA THR A 554 -22.43 1.15 13.88
C THR A 554 -22.34 0.35 12.60
N VAL A 555 -21.20 -0.29 12.34
CA VAL A 555 -21.05 -1.24 11.24
C VAL A 555 -21.68 -2.56 11.70
N LEU A 556 -22.87 -2.88 11.21
CA LEU A 556 -23.65 -4.04 11.67
C LEU A 556 -23.09 -5.33 11.10
N SER A 557 -22.97 -5.40 9.78
CA SER A 557 -22.56 -6.62 9.08
C SER A 557 -21.95 -6.34 7.72
N ALA A 558 -21.20 -7.31 7.20
CA ALA A 558 -20.83 -7.41 5.79
C ALA A 558 -21.67 -8.49 5.10
N TYR A 559 -21.91 -8.35 3.80
CA TYR A 559 -22.55 -9.37 2.98
C TYR A 559 -21.80 -9.63 1.68
N ALA A 560 -21.99 -10.85 1.15
CA ALA A 560 -21.58 -11.24 -0.18
C ALA A 560 -22.68 -12.06 -0.84
N ARG A 561 -22.96 -11.84 -2.12
CA ARG A 561 -24.05 -12.50 -2.85
C ARG A 561 -23.61 -13.00 -4.23
N ASP A 562 -24.05 -14.21 -4.55
CA ASP A 562 -23.80 -14.88 -5.83
C ASP A 562 -24.79 -14.48 -6.94
N LEU A 563 -24.64 -15.11 -8.11
CA LEU A 563 -25.46 -14.86 -9.31
C LEU A 563 -26.95 -15.21 -9.17
N VAL A 564 -27.35 -16.05 -8.19
CA VAL A 564 -28.74 -16.48 -7.99
C VAL A 564 -29.31 -16.00 -6.65
N GLY A 565 -28.54 -15.18 -5.94
CA GLY A 565 -28.91 -14.46 -4.75
C GLY A 565 -28.56 -15.14 -3.43
N ASN A 566 -27.82 -16.25 -3.42
CA ASN A 566 -27.36 -16.85 -2.16
C ASN A 566 -26.48 -15.82 -1.44
N THR A 567 -26.78 -15.56 -0.17
CA THR A 567 -26.19 -14.43 0.57
C THR A 567 -25.48 -14.92 1.82
N ALA A 568 -24.20 -14.61 1.92
CA ALA A 568 -23.38 -14.73 3.12
C ALA A 568 -23.52 -13.47 3.97
N ASN A 569 -23.55 -13.61 5.30
CA ASN A 569 -23.54 -12.46 6.23
C ASN A 569 -22.46 -12.67 7.30
N TYR A 570 -21.72 -11.61 7.61
CA TYR A 570 -20.71 -11.57 8.67
C TYR A 570 -21.04 -10.45 9.64
N VAL A 571 -21.31 -10.78 10.91
CA VAL A 571 -21.70 -9.81 11.95
C VAL A 571 -20.45 -9.13 12.52
N ILE A 572 -20.48 -7.79 12.63
CA ILE A 572 -19.35 -6.97 13.05
C ILE A 572 -19.67 -6.22 14.34
N ASN A 573 -20.73 -5.42 14.36
CA ASN A 573 -21.16 -4.58 15.48
C ASN A 573 -20.06 -3.67 16.07
N ASP A 574 -19.25 -3.04 15.21
CA ASP A 574 -18.19 -2.11 15.64
C ASP A 574 -18.62 -0.64 15.46
N LEU A 575 -18.16 0.22 16.36
CA LEU A 575 -18.43 1.66 16.30
C LEU A 575 -17.49 2.34 15.32
N LEU A 576 -18.08 3.18 14.47
CA LEU A 576 -17.40 3.99 13.48
C LEU A 576 -17.81 5.46 13.66
N THR A 577 -16.85 6.30 14.04
CA THR A 577 -17.02 7.75 14.02
C THR A 577 -16.42 8.27 12.72
N ILE A 578 -17.21 9.04 11.97
CA ILE A 578 -16.74 9.76 10.79
C ILE A 578 -16.64 11.23 11.17
N ASP A 579 -15.45 11.77 11.02
CA ASP A 579 -15.13 13.17 11.23
C ASP A 579 -14.32 13.68 10.04
N SER A 580 -14.80 14.75 9.41
CA SER A 580 -14.16 15.44 8.30
C SER A 580 -13.56 16.78 8.71
N THR A 581 -13.76 17.20 9.96
CA THR A 581 -13.24 18.47 10.47
C THR A 581 -11.75 18.31 10.75
N ALA A 582 -10.93 19.15 10.12
CA ALA A 582 -9.50 19.17 10.42
C ALA A 582 -9.24 19.95 11.72
N PRO A 583 -8.17 19.60 12.48
CA PRO A 583 -7.81 20.30 13.69
C PRO A 583 -7.63 21.80 13.50
N LEU A 584 -8.11 22.61 14.44
CA LEU A 584 -7.84 24.04 14.49
C LEU A 584 -6.52 24.31 15.21
N ILE A 585 -5.63 25.04 14.54
CA ILE A 585 -4.36 25.51 15.11
C ILE A 585 -4.48 27.00 15.48
N SER A 586 -3.97 27.39 16.65
CA SER A 586 -3.87 28.80 17.04
C SER A 586 -2.55 29.10 17.75
N TYR A 587 -2.07 30.33 17.56
CA TYR A 587 -0.85 30.84 18.16
C TYR A 587 -1.18 31.91 19.19
N ARG A 588 -0.48 31.90 20.33
CA ARG A 588 -0.53 32.98 21.33
C ARG A 588 0.85 33.28 21.85
N TYR A 589 1.14 34.56 22.05
CA TYR A 589 2.35 35.02 22.74
C TYR A 589 1.94 35.95 23.87
N LEU A 590 2.29 35.62 25.11
CA LEU A 590 1.84 36.36 26.32
C LEU A 590 0.31 36.61 26.34
N ASN A 591 -0.48 35.64 25.86
CA ASN A 591 -1.95 35.69 25.69
C ASN A 591 -2.49 36.59 24.57
N ASP A 592 -1.64 37.24 23.79
CA ASP A 592 -2.03 38.03 22.61
C ASP A 592 -1.74 37.29 21.30
N ASP A 593 -2.37 37.74 20.21
CA ASP A 593 -2.07 37.29 18.84
C ASP A 593 -0.65 37.73 18.43
N PRO A 594 0.27 36.79 18.12
CA PRO A 594 1.64 37.11 17.74
C PRO A 594 1.84 37.52 16.27
N GLU A 595 0.82 37.41 15.41
CA GLU A 595 0.99 37.59 13.96
C GLU A 595 1.58 38.97 13.59
N GLY A 596 2.69 38.94 12.84
CA GLY A 596 3.42 40.11 12.37
C GLY A 596 4.10 40.94 13.45
N LYS A 597 4.06 40.51 14.72
CA LYS A 597 4.60 41.25 15.87
C LYS A 597 6.02 40.82 16.21
N LEU A 598 6.67 41.62 17.06
CA LEU A 598 7.94 41.28 17.67
C LEU A 598 7.73 40.29 18.82
N ILE A 599 8.28 39.09 18.67
CA ILE A 599 8.35 38.05 19.69
C ILE A 599 9.71 38.14 20.38
N LYS A 600 9.71 38.29 21.71
CA LYS A 600 10.93 38.36 22.54
C LYS A 600 11.19 37.02 23.19
N GLY A 601 11.92 36.15 22.49
CA GLY A 601 12.10 34.75 22.85
C GLY A 601 10.87 33.87 22.57
N LEU A 602 11.08 32.57 22.39
CA LEU A 602 10.03 31.62 22.02
C LEU A 602 9.35 30.93 23.22
N GLU A 603 9.86 31.12 24.43
CA GLU A 603 9.42 30.45 25.66
C GLU A 603 7.96 30.77 26.05
N ASN A 604 7.43 31.90 25.59
CA ASN A 604 6.05 32.33 25.80
C ASN A 604 5.16 32.15 24.58
N LEU A 605 5.68 31.59 23.49
CA LEU A 605 4.89 31.21 22.32
C LEU A 605 4.15 29.90 22.64
N ARG A 606 2.84 29.90 22.45
CA ARG A 606 1.95 28.76 22.66
C ARG A 606 1.27 28.43 21.35
N ILE A 607 1.31 27.15 20.97
CA ILE A 607 0.57 26.58 19.85
C ILE A 607 -0.55 25.73 20.47
N SER A 608 -1.81 26.09 20.24
CA SER A 608 -2.95 25.26 20.69
C SER A 608 -3.55 24.55 19.48
N VAL A 609 -3.68 23.24 19.61
CA VAL A 609 -4.38 22.36 18.66
C VAL A 609 -5.67 21.92 19.32
N ALA A 610 -6.79 22.18 18.67
CA ALA A 610 -8.10 21.78 19.15
C ALA A 610 -8.90 21.16 18.02
N ASP A 611 -9.68 20.13 18.32
CA ASP A 611 -10.55 19.48 17.38
C ASP A 611 -11.88 19.12 18.06
N PRO A 612 -13.04 19.20 17.37
CA PRO A 612 -14.32 18.83 17.97
C PRO A 612 -14.39 17.39 18.47
N SER A 613 -13.63 16.45 17.89
CA SER A 613 -13.53 15.07 18.37
C SER A 613 -12.76 14.92 19.69
N GLY A 614 -11.88 15.88 19.99
CA GLY A 614 -11.03 15.89 21.19
C GLY A 614 -9.67 15.18 21.04
N ASP A 615 -9.42 14.48 19.93
CA ASP A 615 -8.25 13.61 19.74
C ASP A 615 -7.25 14.18 18.72
N ALA A 616 -6.88 15.46 18.86
CA ALA A 616 -5.91 16.10 17.98
C ALA A 616 -4.55 16.34 18.64
N SER A 617 -3.49 16.17 17.84
CA SER A 617 -2.11 16.34 18.27
C SER A 617 -1.29 17.13 17.26
N LEU A 618 -0.22 17.77 17.74
CA LEU A 618 0.76 18.43 16.88
C LEU A 618 1.68 17.36 16.27
N GLU A 619 1.74 17.31 14.95
CA GLU A 619 2.58 16.37 14.18
C GLU A 619 3.99 16.94 14.02
N SER A 620 4.12 18.20 13.56
CA SER A 620 5.42 18.84 13.38
C SER A 620 5.38 20.38 13.50
N LEU A 621 6.55 20.98 13.75
CA LEU A 621 6.79 22.43 13.70
C LEU A 621 7.99 22.72 12.81
N VAL A 622 7.81 23.61 11.83
CA VAL A 622 8.89 24.02 10.92
C VAL A 622 9.09 25.53 11.03
N LEU A 623 10.29 25.94 11.43
CA LEU A 623 10.73 27.33 11.37
C LEU A 623 11.40 27.61 10.04
N SER A 624 11.07 28.73 9.42
CA SER A 624 11.72 29.18 8.19
C SER A 624 11.89 30.69 8.11
N GLY A 625 12.76 31.15 7.23
CA GLY A 625 12.96 32.56 6.92
C GLY A 625 14.03 33.24 7.77
N GLY A 626 13.83 34.53 8.04
CA GLY A 626 14.84 35.40 8.63
C GLY A 626 16.01 35.71 7.66
N PRO A 627 17.06 36.40 8.15
CA PRO A 627 18.12 36.97 7.32
C PRO A 627 18.99 35.91 6.62
N ASN A 628 19.06 34.71 7.20
CA ASN A 628 19.83 33.60 6.66
C ASN A 628 18.98 32.59 5.87
N SER A 629 17.68 32.86 5.66
CA SER A 629 16.76 31.90 5.04
C SER A 629 16.82 30.53 5.71
N GLU A 630 16.69 30.50 7.04
CA GLU A 630 16.69 29.25 7.80
C GLU A 630 15.52 28.35 7.34
N GLN A 631 15.68 27.04 7.49
CA GLN A 631 14.62 26.05 7.30
C GLN A 631 14.89 24.87 8.22
N VAL A 632 14.24 24.84 9.39
CA VAL A 632 14.56 23.91 10.49
C VAL A 632 13.28 23.38 11.12
N THR A 633 13.19 22.06 11.29
CA THR A 633 12.16 21.41 12.11
C THR A 633 12.51 21.58 13.58
N LEU A 634 11.54 22.07 14.36
CA LEU A 634 11.69 22.32 15.78
C LEU A 634 11.11 21.16 16.59
N ALA A 635 11.84 20.74 17.62
CA ALA A 635 11.23 20.02 18.73
C ALA A 635 10.23 20.95 19.44
N TYR A 636 9.26 20.36 20.15
CA TYR A 636 8.26 21.11 20.92
C TYR A 636 8.07 20.50 22.29
N SER A 637 7.24 21.12 23.13
CA SER A 637 6.87 20.62 24.45
C SER A 637 5.39 20.74 24.70
N SER A 638 4.77 19.63 25.13
CA SER A 638 3.36 19.61 25.52
C SER A 638 3.20 20.19 26.92
N GLN A 639 2.30 21.15 27.02
CA GLN A 639 1.85 21.76 28.27
C GLN A 639 0.55 21.10 28.78
N GLY A 640 0.11 20.01 28.12
CA GLY A 640 -1.20 19.39 28.34
C GLY A 640 -2.32 20.09 27.58
N SER A 641 -3.49 19.44 27.49
CA SER A 641 -4.72 19.98 26.89
C SER A 641 -4.57 20.53 25.46
N GLY A 642 -3.76 19.86 24.62
CA GLY A 642 -3.54 20.28 23.23
C GLY A 642 -2.67 21.53 23.05
N VAL A 643 -1.98 21.98 24.11
CA VAL A 643 -1.10 23.15 24.08
C VAL A 643 0.36 22.74 24.00
N TYR A 644 1.11 23.38 23.10
CA TYR A 644 2.51 23.08 22.81
C TYR A 644 3.36 24.37 22.84
N THR A 645 4.65 24.23 23.13
CA THR A 645 5.65 25.31 23.12
C THR A 645 6.87 24.86 22.33
N PRO A 646 7.40 25.65 21.37
CA PRO A 646 8.57 25.23 20.60
C PRO A 646 9.84 25.22 21.46
N GLU A 647 10.74 24.29 21.20
CA GLU A 647 12.10 24.31 21.75
C GLU A 647 12.97 25.31 20.97
N TYR A 648 13.98 25.87 21.63
CA TYR A 648 14.79 26.94 21.03
C TYR A 648 15.70 26.44 19.89
N PRO A 649 15.60 27.07 18.71
CA PRO A 649 16.63 26.98 17.69
C PRO A 649 17.67 28.09 17.88
N ARG A 650 18.82 27.97 17.20
CA ARG A 650 19.74 29.08 17.03
C ARG A 650 19.35 29.88 15.80
N ILE A 651 18.85 31.09 16.02
CA ILE A 651 18.39 32.01 14.97
C ILE A 651 18.83 33.45 15.26
N PHE A 652 18.95 34.26 14.22
CA PHE A 652 19.40 35.64 14.32
C PHE A 652 18.24 36.59 14.67
N PRO A 653 18.49 37.68 15.41
CA PRO A 653 17.47 38.70 15.63
C PRO A 653 17.04 39.37 14.32
N VAL A 654 15.75 39.68 14.24
CA VAL A 654 15.09 40.40 13.15
C VAL A 654 14.09 41.35 13.81
N ILE A 655 14.49 42.60 13.99
CA ILE A 655 13.69 43.62 14.68
C ILE A 655 12.96 44.56 13.72
N ALA A 656 13.35 44.55 12.44
CA ALA A 656 12.71 45.31 11.37
C ALA A 656 12.40 44.37 10.19
N LYS A 657 11.32 44.64 9.45
CA LYS A 657 10.81 43.72 8.41
C LYS A 657 11.74 43.64 7.19
N GLU A 658 12.49 44.70 6.95
CA GLU A 658 13.52 44.79 5.92
C GLU A 658 14.66 43.78 6.09
N ASP A 659 14.91 43.32 7.32
CA ASP A 659 15.94 42.31 7.65
C ASP A 659 15.42 40.86 7.47
N GLY A 660 14.20 40.71 6.95
CA GLY A 660 13.49 39.45 6.80
C GLY A 660 12.36 39.27 7.82
N ILE A 661 11.71 38.11 7.80
CA ILE A 661 10.65 37.70 8.74
C ILE A 661 10.81 36.21 9.01
N TYR A 662 10.60 35.77 10.25
CA TYR A 662 10.51 34.34 10.58
C TYR A 662 9.08 33.84 10.43
N THR A 663 8.94 32.61 9.94
CA THR A 663 7.68 31.88 9.84
C THR A 663 7.78 30.57 10.63
N ILE A 664 6.88 30.34 11.59
CA ILE A 664 6.65 29.00 12.14
C ILE A 664 5.40 28.41 11.48
N GLU A 665 5.54 27.26 10.85
CA GLU A 665 4.44 26.45 10.36
C GLU A 665 4.22 25.25 11.29
N ALA A 666 3.01 25.11 11.80
CA ALA A 666 2.57 23.97 12.60
C ALA A 666 1.71 23.06 11.76
N HIS A 667 1.94 21.76 11.87
CA HIS A 667 1.12 20.71 11.26
C HIS A 667 0.47 19.89 12.36
N ALA A 668 -0.83 19.67 12.27
CA ALA A 668 -1.61 18.91 13.24
C ALA A 668 -2.44 17.81 12.57
N VAL A 669 -2.73 16.76 13.32
CA VAL A 669 -3.52 15.61 12.88
C VAL A 669 -4.49 15.16 13.98
N ASP A 670 -5.69 14.73 13.59
CA ASP A 670 -6.66 14.09 14.48
C ASP A 670 -6.68 12.56 14.37
N ALA A 671 -7.49 11.90 15.22
CA ALA A 671 -7.69 10.45 15.20
C ALA A 671 -8.38 9.91 13.93
N SER A 672 -9.04 10.78 13.14
CA SER A 672 -9.67 10.44 11.86
C SER A 672 -8.73 10.64 10.66
N GLY A 673 -7.48 11.07 10.92
CA GLY A 673 -6.45 11.31 9.92
C GLY A 673 -6.59 12.64 9.17
N ASN A 674 -7.50 13.53 9.58
CA ASN A 674 -7.57 14.86 8.97
C ASN A 674 -6.37 15.69 9.45
N ARG A 675 -5.76 16.42 8.51
CA ARG A 675 -4.57 17.22 8.76
C ARG A 675 -4.84 18.70 8.48
N SER A 676 -4.23 19.56 9.27
CA SER A 676 -4.21 21.00 9.02
C SER A 676 -2.80 21.55 9.19
N SER A 677 -2.54 22.69 8.56
CA SER A 677 -1.36 23.48 8.88
C SER A 677 -1.70 24.94 9.08
N LYS A 678 -0.88 25.64 9.87
CA LYS A 678 -1.03 27.08 10.07
C LYS A 678 0.32 27.75 10.24
N LYS A 679 0.50 28.88 9.58
CA LYS A 679 1.69 29.72 9.66
C LYS A 679 1.51 30.83 10.68
N LEU A 680 2.61 31.18 11.33
CA LEU A 680 2.79 32.37 12.15
C LEU A 680 3.98 33.15 11.61
N ASN A 681 3.78 34.37 11.17
CA ASN A 681 4.86 35.27 10.80
C ASN A 681 5.20 36.19 11.96
N PHE A 682 6.48 36.37 12.26
CA PHE A 682 6.91 37.24 13.37
C PHE A 682 8.30 37.81 13.16
N LEU A 683 8.52 38.96 13.78
CA LEU A 683 9.84 39.52 14.03
C LEU A 683 10.39 38.86 15.29
N TYR A 684 11.68 38.52 15.30
CA TYR A 684 12.29 37.81 16.42
C TYR A 684 13.34 38.66 17.10
N GLN A 685 13.24 38.79 18.41
CA GLN A 685 14.34 39.25 19.24
C GLN A 685 14.59 38.19 20.32
N PRO A 686 15.85 37.84 20.63
CA PRO A 686 16.15 37.02 21.79
C PRO A 686 15.57 37.65 23.07
N ALA A 687 15.04 36.82 23.99
CA ALA A 687 14.47 37.31 25.26
C ALA A 687 15.46 38.17 26.07
N ASN A 688 16.74 37.81 25.98
CA ASN A 688 17.88 38.55 26.51
C ASN A 688 18.75 38.99 25.34
N MET A 689 19.16 40.25 25.27
CA MET A 689 20.08 40.72 24.25
C MET A 689 21.03 41.75 24.86
N ILE A 690 22.33 41.57 24.64
CA ILE A 690 23.36 42.54 25.00
C ILE A 690 24.09 42.90 23.72
N THR A 691 24.07 44.18 23.35
CA THR A 691 24.70 44.71 22.14
C THR A 691 25.78 45.70 22.51
N LEU A 692 26.94 45.59 21.88
CA LEU A 692 27.91 46.67 21.85
C LEU A 692 27.59 47.57 20.67
N ASP A 693 27.50 48.88 20.93
CA ASP A 693 27.12 49.85 19.90
C ASP A 693 28.09 51.04 19.93
N ARG A 694 28.34 51.59 18.73
CA ARG A 694 29.19 52.76 18.49
C ARG A 694 30.58 52.67 19.15
N LEU A 695 31.29 51.54 19.04
CA LEU A 695 32.58 51.31 19.72
C LEU A 695 33.78 52.17 19.27
N ARG A 696 33.55 53.22 18.45
CA ARG A 696 34.53 54.25 18.15
C ARG A 696 34.26 55.47 19.03
N THR A 697 35.24 55.89 19.81
CA THR A 697 35.12 57.02 20.73
C THR A 697 36.40 57.87 20.67
N LEU A 698 36.39 59.06 21.26
CA LEU A 698 37.58 59.90 21.33
C LEU A 698 38.49 59.44 22.48
N ALA A 699 39.78 59.78 22.40
CA ALA A 699 40.81 59.48 23.40
C ALA A 699 40.60 60.23 24.73
N THR A 700 39.49 59.99 25.41
CA THR A 700 39.11 60.61 26.69
C THR A 700 38.55 59.57 27.64
N ALA A 701 38.98 59.62 28.90
CA ALA A 701 38.47 58.77 29.96
C ALA A 701 37.10 59.20 30.50
N ALA A 702 36.47 60.21 29.89
CA ALA A 702 35.12 60.63 30.19
C ALA A 702 34.16 60.19 29.08
N ALA A 703 32.98 59.71 29.46
CA ALA A 703 31.94 59.36 28.50
C ALA A 703 31.41 60.62 27.82
N LEU A 704 31.89 60.90 26.62
CA LEU A 704 31.33 61.94 25.76
C LEU A 704 29.97 61.51 25.27
N LYS A 705 29.06 62.48 25.18
CA LYS A 705 27.67 62.22 24.82
C LYS A 705 27.28 62.93 23.54
N THR A 706 26.44 62.28 22.75
CA THR A 706 25.75 62.87 21.62
C THR A 706 24.65 63.83 22.10
N THR A 707 24.05 64.59 21.17
CA THR A 707 23.01 65.60 21.48
C THR A 707 21.75 65.01 22.10
N ASP A 708 21.50 63.72 21.91
CA ASP A 708 20.45 62.91 22.57
C ASP A 708 20.89 62.36 23.95
N ASN A 709 22.00 62.85 24.51
CA ASN A 709 22.55 62.50 25.82
C ASN A 709 23.00 61.02 25.96
N GLN A 710 23.24 60.32 24.85
CA GLN A 710 23.79 58.96 24.83
C GLN A 710 25.31 58.97 24.71
N PRO A 711 26.06 58.02 25.33
CA PRO A 711 27.50 57.93 25.17
C PRO A 711 27.93 57.68 23.71
N LEU A 712 29.14 58.12 23.34
CA LEU A 712 29.69 57.84 22.01
C LEU A 712 29.97 56.36 21.78
N ALA A 713 30.40 55.61 22.79
CA ALA A 713 30.56 54.16 22.78
C ALA A 713 29.88 53.57 24.00
N PHE A 714 29.09 52.50 23.82
CA PHE A 714 28.34 51.91 24.93
C PHE A 714 27.97 50.44 24.72
N ILE A 715 27.65 49.79 25.83
CA ILE A 715 26.96 48.51 25.88
C ILE A 715 25.49 48.79 26.18
N ARG A 716 24.60 48.30 25.34
CA ARG A 716 23.15 48.36 25.52
C ARG A 716 22.64 46.97 25.88
N THR A 717 21.75 46.92 26.86
CA THR A 717 21.05 45.70 27.28
C THR A 717 19.58 45.84 26.91
N SER A 718 18.95 44.79 26.40
CA SER A 718 17.49 44.71 26.37
C SER A 718 16.94 44.59 27.79
N VAL A 719 15.62 44.59 27.93
CA VAL A 719 14.97 44.04 29.13
C VAL A 719 15.42 42.59 29.28
N LEU A 720 16.29 42.31 30.26
CA LEU A 720 16.80 40.97 30.49
C LEU A 720 15.78 40.17 31.32
N ARG A 721 15.58 38.89 30.99
CA ARG A 721 14.63 37.95 31.60
C ARG A 721 15.31 36.67 32.08
N ARG A 722 14.79 36.08 33.15
CA ARG A 722 15.13 34.74 33.62
C ARG A 722 14.44 33.67 32.76
N LYS A 723 14.82 32.40 32.94
CA LYS A 723 14.29 31.23 32.22
C LYS A 723 12.76 31.06 32.39
N ASP A 724 12.18 31.61 33.45
CA ASP A 724 10.73 31.62 33.73
C ASP A 724 9.99 32.82 33.11
N GLY A 725 10.68 33.65 32.32
CA GLY A 725 10.13 34.86 31.70
C GLY A 725 10.08 36.10 32.60
N SER A 726 10.44 35.99 33.89
CA SER A 726 10.48 37.13 34.82
C SER A 726 11.61 38.10 34.48
N VAL A 727 11.39 39.41 34.67
CA VAL A 727 12.40 40.43 34.37
C VAL A 727 13.50 40.44 35.44
N ILE A 728 14.75 40.58 35.00
CA ILE A 728 15.92 40.73 35.88
C ILE A 728 15.99 42.18 36.33
N THR A 729 15.91 42.38 37.64
CA THR A 729 15.97 43.69 38.31
C THR A 729 17.16 43.72 39.27
N GLY A 730 17.65 44.92 39.59
CA GLY A 730 18.78 45.13 40.49
C GLY A 730 20.14 44.82 39.85
N GLN A 731 21.10 44.34 40.64
CA GLN A 731 22.49 44.18 40.22
C GLN A 731 22.74 42.87 39.47
N LEU A 732 23.32 42.97 38.28
CA LEU A 732 23.78 41.86 37.46
C LEU A 732 25.32 41.82 37.49
N ASN A 733 25.88 40.78 38.09
CA ASN A 733 27.32 40.60 38.22
C ASN A 733 27.90 39.99 36.94
N GLY A 734 29.03 40.53 36.47
CA GLY A 734 29.81 40.00 35.36
C GLY A 734 31.30 40.24 35.54
N THR A 735 32.08 39.95 34.51
CA THR A 735 33.53 40.20 34.45
C THR A 735 33.90 40.96 33.18
N LEU A 736 34.77 41.95 33.31
CA LEU A 736 35.41 42.67 32.22
C LEU A 736 36.87 42.23 32.13
N SER A 737 37.28 41.77 30.95
CA SER A 737 38.65 41.36 30.64
C SER A 737 39.20 42.19 29.50
N VAL A 738 40.42 42.71 29.61
CA VAL A 738 41.09 43.43 28.50
C VAL A 738 42.27 42.60 28.02
N ARG A 739 42.40 42.46 26.70
CA ARG A 739 43.45 41.64 26.09
C ARG A 739 44.84 42.19 26.45
N LYS A 740 45.83 41.32 26.61
CA LYS A 740 47.18 41.69 27.07
C LYS A 740 47.90 42.67 26.12
N ASP A 741 47.60 42.63 24.83
CA ASP A 741 48.17 43.48 23.78
C ASP A 741 47.28 44.67 23.39
N ALA A 742 46.29 45.01 24.21
CA ALA A 742 45.50 46.23 24.02
C ALA A 742 46.36 47.50 24.26
N ASP A 743 46.16 48.52 23.41
CA ASP A 743 46.94 49.77 23.47
C ASP A 743 46.61 50.63 24.70
N PHE A 744 45.44 50.44 25.33
CA PHE A 744 44.99 51.19 26.50
C PHE A 744 44.07 50.39 27.43
N PRO A 745 43.95 50.75 28.71
CA PRO A 745 42.93 50.20 29.60
C PRO A 745 41.52 50.56 29.12
N VAL A 746 40.52 49.73 29.39
CA VAL A 746 39.09 50.01 29.07
C VAL A 746 38.29 50.21 30.36
N SER A 747 37.37 51.17 30.37
CA SER A 747 36.42 51.40 31.45
C SER A 747 34.99 51.11 31.01
N VAL A 748 34.28 50.27 31.77
CA VAL A 748 32.86 49.95 31.56
C VAL A 748 32.14 49.99 32.90
N ALA A 749 30.96 50.61 32.95
CA ALA A 749 30.16 50.73 34.17
C ALA A 749 30.96 51.27 35.39
N GLY A 750 31.91 52.17 35.14
CA GLY A 750 32.78 52.77 36.17
C GLY A 750 33.96 51.91 36.62
N VAL A 751 34.15 50.72 36.05
CA VAL A 751 35.29 49.83 36.36
C VAL A 751 36.32 49.87 35.25
N THR A 752 37.54 50.31 35.57
CA THR A 752 38.68 50.37 34.63
C THR A 752 39.59 49.16 34.77
N VAL A 753 39.88 48.51 33.65
CA VAL A 753 40.66 47.27 33.54
C VAL A 753 41.85 47.49 32.61
N ALA A 754 43.06 47.13 33.07
CA ALA A 754 44.29 47.28 32.29
C ALA A 754 44.51 46.12 31.30
N PRO A 755 45.34 46.30 30.25
CA PRO A 755 45.72 45.21 29.34
C PRO A 755 46.25 43.98 30.09
N GLY A 756 45.62 42.83 29.87
CA GLY A 756 45.98 41.55 30.50
C GLY A 756 45.33 41.32 31.87
N GLU A 757 44.46 42.22 32.32
CA GLU A 757 43.74 42.14 33.59
C GLU A 757 42.26 41.75 33.37
N THR A 758 41.67 41.12 34.39
CA THR A 758 40.23 40.82 34.48
C THR A 758 39.69 41.33 35.81
N LYS A 759 38.58 42.08 35.79
CA LYS A 759 37.88 42.53 37.01
C LYS A 759 36.41 42.20 36.98
N ALA A 760 35.81 42.04 38.15
CA ALA A 760 34.36 41.98 38.29
C ALA A 760 33.74 43.34 37.94
N ILE A 761 32.61 43.30 37.26
CA ILE A 761 31.77 44.46 36.95
C ILE A 761 30.34 44.18 37.41
N ILE A 762 29.60 45.24 37.72
CA ILE A 762 28.20 45.15 38.12
C ILE A 762 27.38 46.07 37.23
N PHE A 763 26.40 45.48 36.54
CA PHE A 763 25.42 46.23 35.77
C PHE A 763 24.19 46.43 36.65
N ASP A 764 23.88 47.68 36.98
CA ASP A 764 22.62 48.01 37.65
C ASP A 764 21.48 48.02 36.63
N MET A 765 20.65 46.98 36.66
CA MET A 765 19.50 46.77 35.78
C MET A 765 18.26 47.54 36.26
N GLY A 766 18.33 48.28 37.36
CA GLY A 766 17.22 49.07 37.87
C GLY A 766 15.96 48.25 38.15
N GLN A 767 14.82 48.71 37.64
CA GLN A 767 13.52 48.02 37.73
C GLN A 767 13.28 47.07 36.54
N GLY A 768 14.32 46.77 35.76
CA GLY A 768 14.26 45.83 34.64
C GLY A 768 14.03 46.48 33.28
N GLU A 769 14.21 47.80 33.18
CA GLU A 769 14.24 48.53 31.92
C GLU A 769 15.52 48.29 31.10
N GLU A 770 15.50 48.65 29.83
CA GLU A 770 16.71 48.70 28.99
C GLU A 770 17.73 49.67 29.58
N ARG A 771 19.00 49.24 29.64
CA ARG A 771 20.10 50.03 30.22
C ARG A 771 21.28 50.17 29.26
N ILE A 772 21.94 51.32 29.35
CA ILE A 772 23.11 51.68 28.57
C ILE A 772 24.28 51.96 29.52
N TYR A 773 25.42 51.33 29.25
CA TYR A 773 26.66 51.49 30.01
C TYR A 773 27.75 52.02 29.08
N SER A 774 28.29 53.20 29.38
CA SER A 774 29.34 53.80 28.56
C SER A 774 30.60 52.94 28.57
N VAL A 775 31.25 52.86 27.40
CA VAL A 775 32.58 52.29 27.22
C VAL A 775 33.54 53.44 26.92
N THR A 776 34.60 53.58 27.69
CA THR A 776 35.62 54.62 27.48
C THR A 776 37.03 54.06 27.62
N PRO A 777 38.05 54.74 27.07
CA PRO A 777 39.40 54.62 27.56
C PRO A 777 39.45 54.72 29.08
N GLY A 778 40.29 53.90 29.71
CA GLY A 778 40.64 54.04 31.12
C GLY A 778 41.63 55.18 31.39
N LYS A 779 42.18 55.78 30.32
CA LYS A 779 43.13 56.90 30.37
C LYS A 779 42.92 57.84 29.18
N SER A 780 42.78 59.14 29.45
CA SER A 780 42.68 60.17 28.40
C SER A 780 44.00 60.34 27.63
N GLY A 781 43.90 60.73 26.36
CA GLY A 781 45.04 61.05 25.49
C GLY A 781 45.75 59.84 24.88
N VAL A 782 45.17 58.64 24.98
CA VAL A 782 45.71 57.42 24.38
C VAL A 782 44.81 56.98 23.22
N SER A 783 45.41 56.78 22.05
CA SER A 783 44.78 56.33 20.80
C SER A 783 45.32 54.97 20.39
N GLY A 784 44.57 54.22 19.59
CA GLY A 784 44.93 52.86 19.20
C GLY A 784 43.73 51.93 19.27
N THR A 785 43.96 50.64 19.48
CA THR A 785 42.90 49.64 19.63
C THR A 785 42.99 48.88 20.94
N SER A 786 41.84 48.70 21.60
CA SER A 786 41.72 47.83 22.77
C SER A 786 40.61 46.81 22.60
N GLU A 787 40.98 45.54 22.58
CA GLU A 787 40.04 44.43 22.59
C GLU A 787 39.70 44.05 24.04
N PHE A 788 38.40 43.94 24.33
CA PHE A 788 37.90 43.54 25.65
C PHE A 788 36.73 42.57 25.52
N ALA A 789 36.48 41.81 26.59
CA ALA A 789 35.36 40.89 26.73
C ALA A 789 34.57 41.21 28.00
N VAL A 790 33.24 41.13 27.89
CA VAL A 790 32.31 41.24 29.02
C VAL A 790 31.53 39.93 29.14
N GLU A 791 31.58 39.30 30.30
CA GLU A 791 30.96 37.99 30.54
C GLU A 791 30.03 38.03 31.76
N PHE A 792 28.89 37.35 31.69
CA PHE A 792 27.90 37.26 32.78
C PHE A 792 27.61 35.78 33.12
N PRO A 793 27.89 35.29 34.34
CA PRO A 793 27.81 33.88 34.70
C PRO A 793 26.38 33.31 34.82
N PHE A 794 25.34 34.16 34.92
CA PHE A 794 23.95 33.71 35.10
C PHE A 794 23.22 33.31 33.81
N PHE A 795 23.85 33.48 32.64
CA PHE A 795 23.25 33.18 31.34
C PHE A 795 24.02 32.08 30.63
N GLU A 796 23.69 30.81 30.90
CA GLU A 796 24.43 29.68 30.33
C GLU A 796 24.38 29.59 28.79
N HIS A 797 23.54 30.37 28.07
CA HIS A 797 23.38 30.27 26.60
C HIS A 797 23.66 31.56 25.83
N PHE A 798 24.33 32.54 26.44
CA PHE A 798 24.93 33.63 25.68
C PHE A 798 26.41 33.36 25.45
N ARG A 799 26.76 32.71 24.33
CA ARG A 799 27.87 33.29 23.55
C ARG A 799 27.21 34.38 22.72
N VAL A 800 27.31 35.61 23.21
CA VAL A 800 27.32 36.79 22.32
C VAL A 800 28.20 36.38 21.14
N PRO A 801 27.84 36.67 19.88
CA PRO A 801 28.86 36.65 18.84
C PRO A 801 29.93 37.61 19.38
N LEU A 802 30.98 37.05 19.98
CA LEU A 802 32.26 37.72 20.14
C LEU A 802 32.76 37.79 18.72
N SER A 803 32.11 38.64 17.94
CA SER A 803 32.76 39.25 16.83
C SER A 803 33.90 40.00 17.50
N ARG A 804 35.10 39.43 17.34
CA ARG A 804 36.35 40.13 17.59
C ARG A 804 36.23 41.46 16.87
N HIS A 805 35.93 42.50 17.63
CA HIS A 805 35.74 43.82 17.08
C HIS A 805 36.68 44.74 17.82
N LEU A 806 37.67 45.16 17.03
CA LEU A 806 38.60 46.23 17.28
C LEU A 806 37.79 47.46 17.69
N ALA A 807 37.91 47.90 18.95
CA ALA A 807 37.53 49.25 19.30
C ALA A 807 38.64 50.17 18.79
N GLU A 808 38.54 50.64 17.55
CA GLU A 808 39.42 51.68 17.03
C GLU A 808 39.08 53.02 17.70
N ILE A 809 40.08 53.66 18.30
CA ILE A 809 40.05 55.04 18.80
C ILE A 809 40.89 55.93 17.92
#